data_AF-A0A2S9YLK5-F1
#
_entry.id   AF-A0A2S9YLK5-F1
#
_cell.length_a   1.000
_cell.length_b   1.000
_cell.length_c   1.000
_cell.angle_alpha   90.00
_cell.angle_beta   90.00
_cell.angle_gamma   90.00
#
_symmetry.space_group_name_H-M   'P 1'
#
loop_
_entity.id
_entity.type
_entity.pdbx_description
1 polymer ?
#
loop_
_entity_poly.entity_id
_entity_poly.type
_entity_poly.pdbx_seq_one_letter_code
_entity_poly.pdbx_strand_id
1 'polypeptide(L)'
;MADDDSKPFGETGKQARDWARNFKLKAVGDTLGEWARKVRDYAVEVSESVGVPEAVRDATEQARAMRLAGGAGQARALLRELIDTHKDEPALINALALTAVHERLIDKRAPTGLAVLRELAERLDTKKVAAIHLVEATEALCVADQPEETIEILRRSDRAFERLSSQDLSEARLLEHLLAAAAHRRLGSPDRAIRQVRKAAAALPPSAGEGLRHLTLVIGVDQLLADGRMVEAERWVTTAHQRRLAQARITAAHEHMQRVESGGEHEREAAPEDDTATIDDVGTVHDAASEIDEQLTVLEKALLARVLAARGERTRAAALLEELPSDDAGLDTMLLDARVRVAIAATNGPRARQEALRYLQLNAQDPERLRLWALAELRYSQPAAASGDKLATGPVIDSLLRALELAPAHARAALAQELAHVALRCEVFSEPVHSALAAVRREQRDLVGEELRLHRVRTALQRALREQRGLAGLDPEVAKLFDEAGPPYRLRTQPELAQVLGPDELSPLRDPLRRECLVAAQRELAIAERTMLDGPAHVDAVERALVAALIQDPELTVARQRLAELRRPVVSERLEDLLAAATELLAKLPDEVLGLPIREAPRALEMVIAARERLARPLTIAIMGEFSAGKSTFVNALLGEAVAPMGVLPTTNTINVFRRGTGRGARVHYRDGSISTVAADELDPYLRNLDDAEANRVRHLEIDRVGERMGDAAVVDTPGLNALDEYHEKVARAFIEEADAVVWIFSATQGGTATEAGILSELREGGRKVLGVLNKVDILDSEGDRDELASYLREQLGEVLVEVLPLSASAALTHRTGELKGARPAGDDPFAIIDDALERWFLQHARELKQDLTRRRLREALELAQASVQATVEALEARAAGEELAVALARATAALGKFSEDLHEGLLGLDDLLTREALTIGIVEAGEGMRRKSDEQDGEYLEATLEDAAMRLLQDELGRLTSEHEVLANLLVERLVPWARGYLAGLAARGFARELISTHGRAAKRGEKPLRDALRSGLRPLADDWRVATREQFRELERALARARQRSITAPRAEALRMRTSVLVGFEGLLEVL
;
A
#
# COMPACT_ATOMS: atom_id res chain seq x y z
N MET A 1 3.16 83.68 -44.64
CA MET A 1 3.22 82.87 -45.87
C MET A 1 4.09 81.65 -45.56
N ALA A 2 3.45 80.47 -45.62
CA ALA A 2 3.97 79.10 -45.61
C ALA A 2 4.73 78.61 -44.36
N ASP A 3 4.39 77.50 -43.70
CA ASP A 3 3.20 76.64 -43.78
C ASP A 3 3.06 75.90 -42.43
N ASP A 4 1.85 75.91 -41.90
CA ASP A 4 1.40 75.33 -40.63
C ASP A 4 0.60 74.07 -40.97
N ASP A 5 1.28 72.93 -41.14
CA ASP A 5 0.65 71.70 -41.66
C ASP A 5 0.78 70.47 -40.72
N SER A 6 1.14 70.68 -39.45
CA SER A 6 1.30 69.56 -38.48
C SER A 6 0.13 69.39 -37.50
N LYS A 7 -0.94 70.18 -37.61
CA LYS A 7 -2.08 70.15 -36.67
C LYS A 7 -3.37 69.41 -37.07
N PRO A 8 -3.59 68.83 -38.27
CA PRO A 8 -4.87 68.17 -38.55
C PRO A 8 -4.93 66.69 -38.13
N PHE A 9 -3.80 66.02 -37.83
CA PHE A 9 -3.78 64.56 -37.59
C PHE A 9 -4.20 64.12 -36.18
N GLY A 10 -3.96 64.93 -35.15
CA GLY A 10 -4.31 64.58 -33.77
C GLY A 10 -5.81 64.62 -33.47
N GLU A 11 -6.55 65.55 -34.09
CA GLU A 11 -8.00 65.66 -33.93
C GLU A 11 -8.78 64.63 -34.76
N THR A 12 -8.30 64.31 -35.97
CA THR A 12 -8.88 63.28 -36.84
C THR A 12 -8.74 61.87 -36.25
N GLY A 13 -7.59 61.52 -35.67
CA GLY A 13 -7.40 60.24 -34.96
C GLY A 13 -8.23 60.12 -33.66
N LYS A 14 -8.62 61.25 -33.04
CA LYS A 14 -9.53 61.27 -31.88
C LYS A 14 -11.00 61.13 -32.31
N GLN A 15 -11.39 61.82 -33.40
CA GLN A 15 -12.72 61.70 -34.01
C GLN A 15 -12.98 60.29 -34.56
N ALA A 16 -12.00 59.64 -35.19
CA ALA A 16 -12.11 58.26 -35.66
C ALA A 16 -12.35 57.27 -34.50
N ARG A 17 -11.64 57.44 -33.38
CA ARG A 17 -11.83 56.63 -32.15
C ARG A 17 -13.20 56.84 -31.51
N ASP A 18 -13.68 58.08 -31.45
CA ASP A 18 -15.01 58.39 -30.89
C ASP A 18 -16.15 57.92 -31.81
N TRP A 19 -15.94 57.93 -33.14
CA TRP A 19 -16.88 57.35 -34.10
C TRP A 19 -16.95 55.82 -33.99
N ALA A 20 -15.80 55.14 -33.93
CA ALA A 20 -15.73 53.68 -33.78
C ALA A 20 -16.36 53.20 -32.45
N ARG A 21 -16.18 53.94 -31.35
CA ARG A 21 -16.80 53.64 -30.04
C ARG A 21 -18.33 53.77 -30.03
N ASN A 22 -18.90 54.63 -30.88
CA ASN A 22 -20.33 54.94 -30.89
C ASN A 22 -21.14 54.22 -31.98
N PHE A 23 -20.50 53.40 -32.82
CA PHE A 23 -21.15 52.72 -33.94
C PHE A 23 -22.01 51.52 -33.46
N LYS A 24 -23.35 51.65 -33.52
CA LYS A 24 -24.31 50.63 -33.05
C LYS A 24 -24.81 49.71 -34.19
N LEU A 25 -24.45 48.43 -34.12
CA LEU A 25 -24.73 47.35 -35.09
C LEU A 25 -26.20 46.85 -35.17
N LYS A 26 -27.17 47.51 -34.53
CA LYS A 26 -28.51 46.91 -34.29
C LYS A 26 -29.48 46.86 -35.49
N ALA A 27 -29.08 47.23 -36.71
CA ALA A 27 -30.03 47.43 -37.82
C ALA A 27 -29.62 46.84 -39.19
N VAL A 28 -28.62 45.97 -39.27
CA VAL A 28 -28.14 45.48 -40.58
C VAL A 28 -28.01 43.95 -40.57
N GLY A 29 -28.60 43.29 -41.57
CA GLY A 29 -28.67 41.82 -41.69
C GLY A 29 -27.29 41.15 -41.76
N ASP A 30 -27.26 39.83 -41.51
CA ASP A 30 -26.04 39.05 -41.19
C ASP A 30 -24.87 39.22 -42.18
N THR A 31 -25.13 39.39 -43.48
CA THR A 31 -24.11 39.62 -44.52
C THR A 31 -23.49 41.02 -44.50
N LEU A 32 -24.26 42.06 -44.16
CA LEU A 32 -23.77 43.43 -43.98
C LEU A 32 -23.17 43.63 -42.58
N GLY A 33 -23.54 42.80 -41.60
CA GLY A 33 -22.97 42.80 -40.26
C GLY A 33 -21.48 42.41 -40.23
N GLU A 34 -21.03 41.53 -41.14
CA GLU A 34 -19.60 41.22 -41.33
C GLU A 34 -18.84 42.37 -41.98
N TRP A 35 -19.40 42.97 -43.03
CA TRP A 35 -18.79 44.13 -43.69
C TRP A 35 -18.69 45.32 -42.73
N ALA A 36 -19.73 45.61 -41.95
CA ALA A 36 -19.72 46.65 -40.92
C ALA A 36 -18.73 46.36 -39.78
N ARG A 37 -18.50 45.08 -39.44
CA ARG A 37 -17.43 44.66 -38.52
C ARG A 37 -16.06 44.95 -39.11
N LYS A 38 -15.79 44.50 -40.34
CA LYS A 38 -14.53 44.76 -41.05
C LYS A 38 -14.24 46.25 -41.20
N VAL A 39 -15.24 47.07 -41.55
CA VAL A 39 -15.07 48.54 -41.67
C VAL A 39 -14.78 49.20 -40.33
N ARG A 40 -15.43 48.76 -39.25
CA ARG A 40 -15.15 49.26 -37.90
C ARG A 40 -13.77 48.83 -37.43
N ASP A 41 -13.39 47.58 -37.64
CA ASP A 41 -12.10 47.03 -37.22
C ASP A 41 -10.96 47.72 -38.02
N TYR A 42 -11.16 47.96 -39.33
CA TYR A 42 -10.27 48.77 -40.16
C TYR A 42 -10.20 50.24 -39.71
N ALA A 43 -11.33 50.86 -39.33
CA ALA A 43 -11.34 52.21 -38.79
C ALA A 43 -10.62 52.33 -37.44
N VAL A 44 -10.68 51.29 -36.60
CA VAL A 44 -9.93 51.20 -35.34
C VAL A 44 -8.43 51.08 -35.63
N GLU A 45 -8.03 50.17 -36.52
CA GLU A 45 -6.65 49.95 -36.95
C GLU A 45 -6.00 51.20 -37.57
N VAL A 46 -6.73 51.89 -38.45
CA VAL A 46 -6.31 53.18 -39.04
C VAL A 46 -6.21 54.27 -37.96
N SER A 47 -7.07 54.24 -36.94
CA SER A 47 -7.02 55.23 -35.85
C SER A 47 -5.91 54.97 -34.81
N GLU A 48 -5.51 53.70 -34.63
CA GLU A 48 -4.45 53.26 -33.72
C GLU A 48 -3.05 53.48 -34.30
N SER A 49 -2.93 53.55 -35.64
CA SER A 49 -1.67 53.76 -36.37
C SER A 49 -1.34 55.24 -36.69
N VAL A 50 -2.23 56.18 -36.34
CA VAL A 50 -2.00 57.62 -36.58
C VAL A 50 -0.81 58.12 -35.77
N GLY A 51 0.28 58.46 -36.47
CA GLY A 51 1.50 59.06 -35.89
C GLY A 51 2.65 58.09 -35.59
N VAL A 52 2.51 56.79 -35.92
CA VAL A 52 3.60 55.80 -35.80
C VAL A 52 4.34 55.69 -37.14
N PRO A 53 5.69 55.73 -37.19
CA PRO A 53 6.45 55.52 -38.41
C PRO A 53 6.09 54.18 -39.09
N GLU A 54 5.93 54.19 -40.41
CA GLU A 54 5.56 53.00 -41.20
C GLU A 54 6.51 51.83 -40.96
N ALA A 55 7.83 52.07 -40.96
CA ALA A 55 8.84 51.06 -40.65
C ALA A 55 8.67 50.42 -39.26
N VAL A 56 8.22 51.18 -38.25
CA VAL A 56 7.95 50.65 -36.90
C VAL A 56 6.67 49.83 -36.90
N ARG A 57 5.61 50.32 -37.54
CA ARG A 57 4.32 49.63 -37.64
C ARG A 57 4.47 48.25 -38.27
N ASP A 58 5.06 48.19 -39.46
CA ASP A 58 5.24 46.95 -40.23
C ASP A 58 6.09 45.94 -39.44
N ALA A 59 7.18 46.41 -38.83
CA ALA A 59 8.03 45.54 -38.03
C ALA A 59 7.34 45.05 -36.76
N THR A 60 6.53 45.87 -36.09
CA THR A 60 5.78 45.44 -34.90
C THR A 60 4.69 44.42 -35.23
N GLU A 61 4.01 44.56 -36.36
CA GLU A 61 3.03 43.59 -36.86
C GLU A 61 3.69 42.27 -37.27
N GLN A 62 4.79 42.32 -38.04
CA GLN A 62 5.57 41.14 -38.40
C GLN A 62 6.14 40.44 -37.16
N ALA A 63 6.68 41.21 -36.21
CA ALA A 63 7.18 40.66 -34.94
C ALA A 63 6.05 40.00 -34.13
N ARG A 64 4.84 40.58 -34.11
CA ARG A 64 3.67 39.97 -33.48
C ARG A 64 3.31 38.63 -34.14
N ALA A 65 3.23 38.58 -35.47
CA ALA A 65 2.98 37.33 -36.19
C ALA A 65 4.04 36.26 -35.85
N MET A 66 5.32 36.64 -35.82
CA MET A 66 6.42 35.77 -35.42
C MET A 66 6.28 35.30 -33.96
N ARG A 67 5.96 36.18 -33.00
CA ARG A 67 5.75 35.81 -31.58
C ARG A 67 4.60 34.83 -31.40
N LEU A 68 3.47 35.09 -32.07
CA LEU A 68 2.30 34.22 -32.01
C LEU A 68 2.60 32.85 -32.62
N ALA A 69 3.44 32.79 -33.66
CA ALA A 69 3.93 31.55 -34.26
C ALA A 69 5.02 30.82 -33.43
N GLY A 70 5.51 31.40 -32.33
CA GLY A 70 6.58 30.84 -31.49
C GLY A 70 8.01 31.26 -31.89
N GLY A 71 8.16 32.13 -32.89
CA GLY A 71 9.43 32.69 -33.35
C GLY A 71 9.88 33.93 -32.56
N ALA A 72 9.88 33.89 -31.22
CA ALA A 72 10.21 35.06 -30.39
C ALA A 72 11.63 35.59 -30.64
N GLY A 73 12.60 34.71 -30.88
CA GLY A 73 13.97 35.10 -31.23
C GLY A 73 14.09 35.81 -32.59
N GLN A 74 13.25 35.44 -33.56
CA GLN A 74 13.18 36.11 -34.87
C GLN A 74 12.50 37.48 -34.75
N ALA A 75 11.40 37.55 -34.01
CA ALA A 75 10.73 38.80 -33.66
C ALA A 75 11.71 39.79 -32.99
N ARG A 76 12.54 39.30 -32.07
CA ARG A 76 13.56 40.11 -31.40
C ARG A 76 14.61 40.62 -32.38
N ALA A 77 15.12 39.77 -33.27
CA ALA A 77 16.13 40.18 -34.26
C ALA A 77 15.60 41.32 -35.14
N LEU A 78 14.37 41.16 -35.66
CA LEU A 78 13.68 42.17 -36.46
C LEU A 78 13.52 43.51 -35.71
N LEU A 79 13.00 43.47 -34.48
CA LEU A 79 12.76 44.69 -33.70
C LEU A 79 14.06 45.40 -33.27
N ARG A 80 15.15 44.64 -33.10
CA ARG A 80 16.43 45.20 -32.64
C ARG A 80 17.09 46.10 -33.68
N GLU A 81 16.89 45.83 -34.97
CA GLU A 81 17.41 46.65 -36.07
C GLU A 81 16.86 48.08 -36.07
N LEU A 82 15.69 48.29 -35.45
CA LEU A 82 15.02 49.59 -35.38
C LEU A 82 15.34 50.40 -34.11
N ILE A 83 16.04 49.82 -33.13
CA ILE A 83 16.30 50.49 -31.85
C ILE A 83 17.15 51.75 -32.06
N ASP A 84 18.20 51.68 -32.88
CA ASP A 84 19.11 52.81 -33.03
C ASP A 84 18.44 54.03 -33.67
N THR A 85 17.47 53.81 -34.56
CA THR A 85 16.75 54.82 -35.34
C THR A 85 15.44 55.28 -34.71
N HIS A 86 14.76 54.41 -33.95
CA HIS A 86 13.40 54.62 -33.44
C HIS A 86 13.22 54.34 -31.93
N LYS A 87 14.29 54.39 -31.14
CA LYS A 87 14.24 54.17 -29.67
C LYS A 87 13.23 55.02 -28.89
N ASP A 88 12.80 56.16 -29.45
CA ASP A 88 11.84 57.06 -28.79
C ASP A 88 10.37 56.70 -29.10
N GLU A 89 10.11 55.63 -29.87
CA GLU A 89 8.77 55.17 -30.23
C GLU A 89 8.19 54.15 -29.22
N PRO A 90 7.10 54.46 -28.50
CA PRO A 90 6.53 53.56 -27.50
C PRO A 90 6.04 52.22 -28.05
N ALA A 91 5.57 52.18 -29.31
CA ALA A 91 5.09 50.95 -29.96
C ALA A 91 6.23 49.93 -30.12
N LEU A 92 7.42 50.38 -30.51
CA LEU A 92 8.61 49.53 -30.63
C LEU A 92 9.00 48.94 -29.27
N ILE A 93 9.03 49.76 -28.22
CA ILE A 93 9.42 49.31 -26.88
C ILE A 93 8.39 48.34 -26.29
N ASN A 94 7.09 48.57 -26.50
CA ASN A 94 6.04 47.63 -26.08
C ASN A 94 6.17 46.28 -26.79
N ALA A 95 6.45 46.28 -28.11
CA ALA A 95 6.67 45.04 -28.86
C ALA A 95 7.93 44.28 -28.39
N LEU A 96 9.02 44.99 -28.08
CA LEU A 96 10.23 44.38 -27.49
C LEU A 96 9.93 43.79 -26.10
N ALA A 97 9.13 44.46 -25.27
CA ALA A 97 8.72 43.98 -23.96
C ALA A 97 7.88 42.71 -24.06
N LEU A 98 6.85 42.68 -24.93
CA LEU A 98 6.06 41.47 -25.20
C LEU A 98 6.94 40.32 -25.73
N THR A 99 7.91 40.62 -26.58
CA THR A 99 8.88 39.63 -27.08
C THR A 99 9.72 39.04 -25.94
N ALA A 100 10.21 39.85 -25.01
CA ALA A 100 10.96 39.37 -23.85
C ALA A 100 10.12 38.45 -22.94
N VAL A 101 8.83 38.76 -22.76
CA VAL A 101 7.90 37.91 -22.00
C VAL A 101 7.68 36.56 -22.69
N HIS A 102 7.51 36.54 -24.01
CA HIS A 102 7.40 35.30 -24.80
C HIS A 102 8.67 34.44 -24.71
N GLU A 103 9.86 35.02 -24.89
CA GLU A 103 11.14 34.29 -24.76
C GLU A 103 11.28 33.62 -23.38
N ARG A 104 10.76 34.27 -22.34
CA ARG A 104 10.84 33.75 -20.97
C ARG A 104 9.81 32.66 -20.69
N LEU A 105 8.56 32.84 -21.12
CA LEU A 105 7.45 31.92 -20.84
C LEU A 105 7.41 30.69 -21.75
N ILE A 106 7.75 30.86 -23.02
CA ILE A 106 7.67 29.79 -24.04
C ILE A 106 9.03 29.09 -24.16
N ASP A 107 10.10 29.85 -24.44
CA ASP A 107 11.43 29.25 -24.72
C ASP A 107 12.21 28.92 -23.44
N LYS A 108 11.71 29.31 -22.25
CA LYS A 108 12.40 29.23 -20.95
C LYS A 108 13.80 29.85 -20.96
N ARG A 109 14.09 30.75 -21.90
CA ARG A 109 15.39 31.42 -22.01
C ARG A 109 15.45 32.61 -21.07
N ALA A 110 16.67 33.03 -20.71
CA ALA A 110 16.86 34.34 -20.09
C ALA A 110 16.78 35.39 -21.21
N PRO A 111 15.76 36.27 -21.23
CA PRO A 111 15.67 37.30 -22.26
C PRO A 111 16.90 38.23 -22.16
N THR A 112 17.60 38.41 -23.28
CA THR A 112 18.80 39.25 -23.33
C THR A 112 18.44 40.73 -23.53
N GLY A 113 19.11 41.64 -22.82
CA GLY A 113 18.92 43.09 -23.01
C GLY A 113 17.83 43.73 -22.15
N LEU A 114 17.32 43.05 -21.11
CA LEU A 114 16.33 43.59 -20.18
C LEU A 114 16.73 44.92 -19.55
N ALA A 115 18.01 45.10 -19.20
CA ALA A 115 18.51 46.35 -18.64
C ALA A 115 18.34 47.54 -19.60
N VAL A 116 18.63 47.33 -20.89
CA VAL A 116 18.47 48.33 -21.94
C VAL A 116 16.98 48.63 -22.18
N LEU A 117 16.14 47.59 -22.18
CA LEU A 117 14.68 47.74 -22.32
C LEU A 117 14.09 48.61 -21.19
N ARG A 118 14.51 48.41 -19.94
CA ARG A 118 14.07 49.22 -18.79
C ARG A 118 14.52 50.67 -18.91
N GLU A 119 15.77 50.90 -19.27
CA GLU A 119 16.30 52.27 -19.46
C GLU A 119 15.50 53.02 -20.54
N LEU A 120 15.18 52.35 -21.65
CA LEU A 120 14.35 52.92 -22.72
C LEU A 120 12.90 53.20 -22.25
N ALA A 121 12.32 52.29 -21.46
CA ALA A 121 10.98 52.46 -20.91
C ALA A 121 10.88 53.63 -19.91
N GLU A 122 11.88 53.79 -19.04
CA GLU A 122 11.95 54.91 -18.08
C GLU A 122 12.06 56.27 -18.79
N ARG A 123 12.83 56.35 -19.88
CA ARG A 123 12.98 57.58 -20.68
C ARG A 123 11.68 58.06 -21.34
N LEU A 124 10.76 57.14 -21.66
CA LEU A 124 9.54 57.43 -22.44
C LEU A 124 8.27 57.66 -21.60
N ASP A 125 8.37 57.64 -20.27
CA ASP A 125 7.27 57.51 -19.31
C ASP A 125 6.62 56.10 -19.37
N THR A 126 6.71 55.36 -18.26
CA THR A 126 6.16 54.01 -18.12
C THR A 126 4.66 53.93 -18.43
N LYS A 127 3.93 55.04 -18.31
CA LYS A 127 2.52 55.12 -18.72
C LYS A 127 2.28 54.91 -20.22
N LYS A 128 3.29 55.14 -21.07
CA LYS A 128 3.26 54.91 -22.53
C LYS A 128 3.79 53.52 -22.91
N VAL A 129 4.64 52.93 -22.07
CA VAL A 129 5.22 51.60 -22.27
C VAL A 129 4.54 50.58 -21.34
N ALA A 130 3.25 50.34 -21.56
CA ALA A 130 2.43 49.52 -20.66
C ALA A 130 2.91 48.07 -20.55
N ALA A 131 3.50 47.50 -21.60
CA ALA A 131 3.96 46.10 -21.61
C ALA A 131 5.16 45.85 -20.68
N ILE A 132 5.86 46.90 -20.20
CA ILE A 132 6.96 46.75 -19.24
C ILE A 132 6.52 46.07 -17.94
N HIS A 133 5.27 46.28 -17.52
CA HIS A 133 4.72 45.65 -16.32
C HIS A 133 4.62 44.12 -16.44
N LEU A 134 4.44 43.59 -17.65
CA LEU A 134 4.49 42.14 -17.87
C LEU A 134 5.91 41.59 -17.73
N VAL A 135 6.93 42.36 -18.12
CA VAL A 135 8.33 42.01 -17.90
C VAL A 135 8.64 41.99 -16.40
N GLU A 136 8.25 43.04 -15.68
CA GLU A 136 8.40 43.14 -14.22
C GLU A 136 7.69 41.97 -13.51
N ALA A 137 6.43 41.69 -13.87
CA ALA A 137 5.67 40.57 -13.32
C ALA A 137 6.33 39.21 -13.64
N THR A 138 6.87 39.05 -14.85
CA THR A 138 7.57 37.83 -15.25
C THR A 138 8.87 37.65 -14.47
N GLU A 139 9.63 38.70 -14.19
CA GLU A 139 10.84 38.62 -13.36
C GLU A 139 10.51 38.37 -11.89
N ALA A 140 9.52 39.06 -11.34
CA ALA A 140 9.01 38.79 -10.00
C ALA A 140 8.62 37.31 -9.84
N LEU A 141 7.92 36.74 -10.82
CA LEU A 141 7.51 35.34 -10.79
C LEU A 141 8.66 34.37 -11.10
N CYS A 142 9.35 34.53 -12.22
CA CYS A 142 10.27 33.52 -12.76
C CYS A 142 11.72 33.68 -12.30
N VAL A 143 12.10 34.79 -11.67
CA VAL A 143 13.46 35.04 -11.17
C VAL A 143 13.45 35.19 -9.65
N ALA A 144 12.57 36.04 -9.12
CA ALA A 144 12.54 36.34 -7.69
C ALA A 144 11.64 35.40 -6.85
N ASP A 145 10.79 34.58 -7.49
CA ASP A 145 9.79 33.71 -6.84
C ASP A 145 8.84 34.48 -5.90
N GLN A 146 8.39 35.66 -6.32
CA GLN A 146 7.49 36.55 -5.58
C GLN A 146 6.10 36.58 -6.23
N PRO A 147 5.24 35.58 -5.98
CA PRO A 147 3.91 35.50 -6.60
C PRO A 147 2.95 36.61 -6.11
N GLU A 148 3.11 37.11 -4.88
CA GLU A 148 2.29 38.19 -4.33
C GLU A 148 2.55 39.51 -5.06
N GLU A 149 3.83 39.83 -5.23
CA GLU A 149 4.30 40.99 -6.00
C GLU A 149 3.88 40.89 -7.46
N THR A 150 3.95 39.69 -8.06
CA THR A 150 3.43 39.43 -9.41
C THR A 150 1.97 39.85 -9.53
N ILE A 151 1.09 39.38 -8.62
CA ILE A 151 -0.33 39.74 -8.64
C ILE A 151 -0.54 41.24 -8.42
N GLU A 152 0.27 41.87 -7.58
CA GLU A 152 0.19 43.31 -7.34
C GLU A 152 0.59 44.13 -8.57
N ILE A 153 1.68 43.76 -9.26
CA ILE A 153 2.12 44.39 -10.52
C ILE A 153 1.01 44.27 -11.56
N LEU A 154 0.49 43.06 -11.79
CA LEU A 154 -0.57 42.81 -12.78
C LEU A 154 -1.85 43.59 -12.45
N ARG A 155 -2.22 43.72 -11.17
CA ARG A 155 -3.39 44.51 -10.76
C ARG A 155 -3.20 46.01 -11.03
N ARG A 156 -1.98 46.53 -10.89
CA ARG A 156 -1.65 47.94 -11.14
C ARG A 156 -1.56 48.25 -12.64
N SER A 157 -1.19 47.27 -13.48
CA SER A 157 -1.04 47.44 -14.93
C SER A 157 -2.35 47.44 -15.72
N ASP A 158 -3.47 47.04 -15.10
CA ASP A 158 -4.79 46.89 -15.76
C ASP A 158 -5.25 48.16 -16.52
N ARG A 159 -5.09 49.34 -15.90
CA ARG A 159 -5.40 50.64 -16.53
C ARG A 159 -4.37 51.10 -17.56
N ALA A 160 -3.15 50.59 -17.50
CA ALA A 160 -2.09 50.94 -18.44
C ALA A 160 -2.26 50.18 -19.76
N PHE A 161 -2.73 48.93 -19.72
CA PHE A 161 -2.98 48.11 -20.91
C PHE A 161 -4.03 48.71 -21.85
N GLU A 162 -5.00 49.49 -21.35
CA GLU A 162 -5.99 50.19 -22.19
C GLU A 162 -5.39 51.16 -23.22
N ARG A 163 -4.08 51.47 -23.13
CA ARG A 163 -3.34 52.33 -24.07
C ARG A 163 -2.58 51.55 -25.15
N LEU A 164 -2.52 50.22 -25.06
CA LEU A 164 -1.96 49.38 -26.12
C LEU A 164 -2.89 49.38 -27.34
N SER A 165 -2.34 49.01 -28.50
CA SER A 165 -3.16 48.69 -29.67
C SER A 165 -4.14 47.56 -29.32
N SER A 166 -5.28 47.50 -30.00
CA SER A 166 -6.26 46.42 -29.82
C SER A 166 -5.64 45.02 -29.94
N GLN A 167 -4.69 44.89 -30.87
CA GLN A 167 -3.93 43.67 -31.13
C GLN A 167 -2.95 43.32 -30.01
N ASP A 168 -2.13 44.27 -29.55
CA ASP A 168 -1.18 44.07 -28.45
C ASP A 168 -1.89 43.89 -27.10
N LEU A 169 -3.04 44.54 -26.91
CA LEU A 169 -3.87 44.36 -25.73
C LEU A 169 -4.34 42.92 -25.61
N SER A 170 -4.79 42.30 -26.70
CA SER A 170 -5.20 40.89 -26.68
C SER A 170 -4.06 39.94 -26.29
N GLU A 171 -2.86 40.19 -26.82
CA GLU A 171 -1.64 39.43 -26.51
C GLU A 171 -1.22 39.65 -25.05
N ALA A 172 -1.21 40.91 -24.58
CA ALA A 172 -0.88 41.27 -23.21
C ALA A 172 -1.85 40.63 -22.19
N ARG A 173 -3.16 40.60 -22.48
CA ARG A 173 -4.17 39.95 -21.62
C ARG A 173 -3.98 38.44 -21.52
N LEU A 174 -3.64 37.79 -22.64
CA LEU A 174 -3.30 36.36 -22.63
C LEU A 174 -2.13 36.08 -21.67
N LEU A 175 -1.04 36.84 -21.80
CA LEU A 175 0.16 36.69 -20.97
C LEU A 175 -0.10 37.03 -19.50
N GLU A 176 -0.87 38.10 -19.23
CA GLU A 176 -1.33 38.48 -17.89
C GLU A 176 -2.06 37.31 -17.22
N HIS A 177 -3.02 36.69 -17.91
CA HIS A 177 -3.79 35.58 -17.36
C HIS A 177 -2.92 34.34 -17.10
N LEU A 178 -1.96 34.04 -17.96
CA LEU A 178 -1.02 32.94 -17.74
C LEU A 178 -0.11 33.19 -16.53
N LEU A 179 0.45 34.40 -16.39
CA LEU A 179 1.25 34.81 -15.23
C LEU A 179 0.44 34.78 -13.94
N ALA A 180 -0.78 35.33 -13.96
CA ALA A 180 -1.69 35.33 -12.81
C ALA A 180 -2.10 33.90 -12.42
N ALA A 181 -2.32 33.01 -13.39
CA ALA A 181 -2.61 31.60 -13.12
C ALA A 181 -1.44 30.91 -12.39
N ALA A 182 -0.22 31.11 -12.88
CA ALA A 182 0.97 30.57 -12.26
C ALA A 182 1.20 31.15 -10.84
N ALA A 183 1.04 32.46 -10.66
CA ALA A 183 1.17 33.12 -9.36
C ALA A 183 0.11 32.64 -8.34
N HIS A 184 -1.16 32.54 -8.73
CA HIS A 184 -2.21 32.04 -7.84
C HIS A 184 -2.01 30.57 -7.43
N ARG A 185 -1.42 29.74 -8.29
CA ARG A 185 -1.03 28.37 -7.93
C ARG A 185 0.01 28.38 -6.81
N ARG A 186 1.06 29.20 -6.95
CA ARG A 186 2.11 29.32 -5.94
C ARG A 186 1.58 29.84 -4.59
N LEU A 187 0.50 30.61 -4.62
CA LEU A 187 -0.21 31.10 -3.45
C LEU A 187 -1.24 30.11 -2.86
N GLY A 188 -1.31 28.87 -3.35
CA GLY A 188 -2.27 27.89 -2.86
C GLY A 188 -3.74 28.26 -3.13
N SER A 189 -4.01 29.01 -4.20
CA SER A 189 -5.36 29.43 -4.60
C SER A 189 -5.80 28.76 -5.91
N PRO A 190 -6.06 27.43 -5.93
CA PRO A 190 -6.29 26.66 -7.15
C PRO A 190 -7.49 27.16 -7.95
N ASP A 191 -8.60 27.53 -7.30
CA ASP A 191 -9.77 28.09 -7.99
C ASP A 191 -9.49 29.41 -8.71
N ARG A 192 -8.62 30.26 -8.12
CA ARG A 192 -8.20 31.50 -8.77
C ARG A 192 -7.28 31.18 -9.95
N ALA A 193 -6.35 30.25 -9.79
CA ALA A 193 -5.48 29.80 -10.86
C ALA A 193 -6.28 29.25 -12.05
N ILE A 194 -7.19 28.30 -11.82
CA ILE A 194 -8.04 27.69 -12.85
C ILE A 194 -8.90 28.75 -13.56
N ARG A 195 -9.47 29.72 -12.82
CA ARG A 195 -10.20 30.84 -13.44
C ARG A 195 -9.32 31.67 -14.37
N GLN A 196 -8.09 31.97 -13.98
CA GLN A 196 -7.17 32.71 -14.85
C GLN A 196 -6.78 31.89 -16.08
N VAL A 197 -6.54 30.59 -15.95
CA VAL A 197 -6.29 29.73 -17.12
C VAL A 197 -7.48 29.70 -18.08
N ARG A 198 -8.72 29.65 -17.57
CA ARG A 198 -9.93 29.75 -18.42
C ARG A 198 -10.00 31.08 -19.17
N LYS A 199 -9.61 32.18 -18.53
CA LYS A 199 -9.52 33.50 -19.19
C LYS A 199 -8.42 33.52 -20.25
N ALA A 200 -7.24 32.97 -19.97
CA ALA A 200 -6.16 32.81 -20.95
C ALA A 200 -6.64 32.02 -22.17
N ALA A 201 -7.31 30.88 -21.96
CA ALA A 201 -7.89 30.06 -23.03
C ALA A 201 -8.97 30.76 -23.85
N ALA A 202 -9.66 31.77 -23.29
CA ALA A 202 -10.62 32.60 -24.01
C ALA A 202 -9.96 33.78 -24.75
N ALA A 203 -8.81 34.26 -24.25
CA ALA A 203 -8.03 35.34 -24.85
C ALA A 203 -7.07 34.88 -25.95
N LEU A 204 -6.97 33.58 -26.22
CA LEU A 204 -6.11 33.02 -27.26
C LEU A 204 -6.54 33.48 -28.67
N PRO A 205 -5.66 34.18 -29.42
CA PRO A 205 -6.00 34.65 -30.76
C PRO A 205 -6.08 33.49 -31.77
N PRO A 206 -6.89 33.61 -32.84
CA PRO A 206 -6.99 32.60 -33.90
C PRO A 206 -5.64 32.29 -34.56
N SER A 207 -4.79 33.32 -34.69
CA SER A 207 -3.43 33.24 -35.25
C SER A 207 -2.37 32.71 -34.29
N ALA A 208 -2.73 32.35 -33.04
CA ALA A 208 -1.78 31.72 -32.13
C ALA A 208 -1.30 30.38 -32.71
N GLY A 209 0.02 30.22 -32.81
CA GLY A 209 0.67 28.98 -33.18
C GLY A 209 0.65 27.94 -32.06
N GLU A 210 1.27 26.79 -32.33
CA GLU A 210 1.23 25.63 -31.43
C GLU A 210 1.85 25.91 -30.05
N GLY A 211 2.94 26.68 -29.97
CA GLY A 211 3.63 26.94 -28.70
C GLY A 211 2.75 27.57 -27.61
N LEU A 212 1.98 28.62 -27.95
CA LEU A 212 1.06 29.28 -27.01
C LEU A 212 -0.14 28.39 -26.64
N ARG A 213 -0.65 27.63 -27.62
CA ARG A 213 -1.74 26.67 -27.42
C ARG A 213 -1.30 25.56 -26.48
N HIS A 214 -0.12 24.98 -26.72
CA HIS A 214 0.51 23.97 -25.89
C HIS A 214 0.78 24.48 -24.48
N LEU A 215 1.34 25.68 -24.32
CA LEU A 215 1.58 26.26 -23.01
C LEU A 215 0.27 26.42 -22.20
N THR A 216 -0.78 26.97 -22.83
CA THR A 216 -2.08 27.14 -22.17
C THR A 216 -2.73 25.79 -21.84
N LEU A 217 -2.58 24.81 -22.72
CA LEU A 217 -3.07 23.45 -22.53
C LEU A 217 -2.37 22.77 -21.35
N VAL A 218 -1.03 22.76 -21.33
CA VAL A 218 -0.20 22.16 -20.27
C VAL A 218 -0.49 22.80 -18.93
N ILE A 219 -0.48 24.15 -18.86
CA ILE A 219 -0.78 24.86 -17.61
C ILE A 219 -2.20 24.48 -17.12
N GLY A 220 -3.19 24.41 -18.00
CA GLY A 220 -4.53 24.01 -17.57
C GLY A 220 -4.60 22.58 -17.04
N VAL A 221 -3.97 21.63 -17.72
CA VAL A 221 -3.89 20.24 -17.25
C VAL A 221 -3.18 20.16 -15.90
N ASP A 222 -2.03 20.83 -15.74
CA ASP A 222 -1.27 20.85 -14.49
C ASP A 222 -2.10 21.38 -13.32
N GLN A 223 -2.81 22.49 -13.51
CA GLN A 223 -3.62 23.10 -12.45
C GLN A 223 -4.80 22.19 -12.06
N LEU A 224 -5.47 21.62 -13.06
CA LEU A 224 -6.63 20.75 -12.84
C LEU A 224 -6.22 19.43 -12.19
N LEU A 225 -5.09 18.83 -12.59
CA LEU A 225 -4.58 17.61 -11.97
C LEU A 225 -4.06 17.86 -10.54
N ALA A 226 -3.36 18.97 -10.31
CA ALA A 226 -2.91 19.36 -8.97
C ALA A 226 -4.09 19.58 -8.00
N ASP A 227 -5.25 20.03 -8.49
CA ASP A 227 -6.46 20.18 -7.68
C ASP A 227 -7.31 18.89 -7.60
N GLY A 228 -6.91 17.81 -8.28
CA GLY A 228 -7.66 16.55 -8.30
C GLY A 228 -8.95 16.59 -9.15
N ARG A 229 -9.04 17.50 -10.12
CA ARG A 229 -10.19 17.70 -11.03
C ARG A 229 -9.97 16.99 -12.36
N MET A 230 -9.77 15.66 -12.33
CA MET A 230 -9.36 14.90 -13.53
C MET A 230 -10.38 14.92 -14.68
N VAL A 231 -11.68 14.93 -14.37
CA VAL A 231 -12.74 15.00 -15.41
C VAL A 231 -12.68 16.33 -16.16
N GLU A 232 -12.43 17.41 -15.44
CA GLU A 232 -12.27 18.72 -16.06
C GLU A 232 -10.95 18.81 -16.84
N ALA A 233 -9.88 18.16 -16.38
CA ALA A 233 -8.63 18.07 -17.13
C ALA A 233 -8.81 17.34 -18.47
N GLU A 234 -9.62 16.28 -18.51
CA GLU A 234 -9.92 15.58 -19.77
C GLU A 234 -10.76 16.45 -20.70
N ARG A 235 -11.80 17.11 -20.16
CA ARG A 235 -12.57 18.11 -20.90
C ARG A 235 -11.69 19.23 -21.44
N TRP A 236 -10.68 19.64 -20.67
CA TRP A 236 -9.73 20.66 -21.07
C TRP A 236 -8.95 20.25 -22.32
N VAL A 237 -8.41 19.02 -22.34
CA VAL A 237 -7.67 18.48 -23.50
C VAL A 237 -8.57 18.30 -24.71
N THR A 238 -9.74 17.67 -24.52
CA THR A 238 -10.70 17.43 -25.62
C THR A 238 -11.27 18.71 -26.20
N THR A 239 -11.56 19.72 -25.37
CA THR A 239 -12.01 21.04 -25.84
C THR A 239 -10.92 21.76 -26.63
N ALA A 240 -9.66 21.69 -26.19
CA ALA A 240 -8.54 22.28 -26.91
C ALA A 240 -8.36 21.63 -28.30
N HIS A 241 -8.45 20.30 -28.36
CA HIS A 241 -8.43 19.54 -29.61
C HIS A 241 -9.56 19.96 -30.56
N GLN A 242 -10.80 20.04 -30.07
CA GLN A 242 -11.94 20.50 -30.89
C GLN A 242 -11.77 21.93 -31.40
N ARG A 243 -11.23 22.84 -30.58
CA ARG A 243 -10.93 24.21 -31.00
C ARG A 243 -9.86 24.27 -32.08
N ARG A 244 -8.83 23.41 -32.00
CA ARG A 244 -7.80 23.30 -33.04
C ARG A 244 -8.41 22.84 -34.37
N LEU A 245 -9.24 21.78 -34.35
CA LEU A 245 -9.91 21.30 -35.57
C LEU A 245 -10.84 22.35 -36.18
N ALA A 246 -11.62 23.04 -35.35
CA ALA A 246 -12.48 24.14 -35.83
C ALA A 246 -11.64 25.26 -36.47
N GLN A 247 -10.50 25.62 -35.88
CA GLN A 247 -9.61 26.63 -36.43
C GLN A 247 -8.94 26.18 -37.73
N ALA A 248 -8.51 24.92 -37.82
CA ALA A 248 -7.94 24.35 -39.03
C ALA A 248 -8.95 24.40 -40.19
N ARG A 249 -10.22 24.05 -39.92
CA ARG A 249 -11.33 24.15 -40.89
C ARG A 249 -11.54 25.57 -41.38
N ILE A 250 -11.53 26.56 -40.47
CA ILE A 250 -11.66 27.98 -40.84
C ILE A 250 -10.48 28.44 -41.71
N THR A 251 -9.27 28.02 -41.37
CA THR A 251 -8.04 28.43 -42.08
C THR A 251 -8.01 27.83 -43.49
N ALA A 252 -8.32 26.54 -43.63
CA ALA A 252 -8.44 25.88 -44.93
C ALA A 252 -9.52 26.51 -45.82
N ALA A 253 -10.65 26.90 -45.24
CA ALA A 253 -11.71 27.61 -45.97
C ALA A 253 -11.24 28.98 -46.49
N HIS A 254 -10.49 29.75 -45.69
CA HIS A 254 -9.92 31.03 -46.11
C HIS A 254 -8.86 30.87 -47.21
N GLU A 255 -7.96 29.89 -47.10
CA GLU A 255 -6.95 29.63 -48.12
C GLU A 255 -7.58 29.19 -49.45
N HIS A 256 -8.63 28.36 -49.40
CA HIS A 256 -9.37 27.98 -50.60
C HIS A 256 -10.05 29.19 -51.25
N MET A 257 -10.68 30.05 -50.46
CA MET A 257 -11.30 31.28 -50.96
C MET A 257 -10.26 32.22 -51.60
N GLN A 258 -9.07 32.37 -51.00
CA GLN A 258 -7.98 33.15 -51.59
C GLN A 258 -7.42 32.52 -52.87
N ARG A 259 -7.30 31.18 -52.96
CA ARG A 259 -6.92 30.50 -54.21
C ARG A 259 -7.93 30.72 -55.31
N VAL A 260 -9.23 30.67 -55.00
CA VAL A 260 -10.32 30.94 -55.95
C VAL A 260 -10.33 32.41 -56.41
N GLU A 261 -10.08 33.36 -55.51
CA GLU A 261 -9.97 34.79 -55.84
C GLU A 261 -8.69 35.11 -56.64
N SER A 262 -7.57 34.40 -56.39
CA SER A 262 -6.30 34.59 -57.11
C SER A 262 -6.19 33.83 -58.43
N GLY A 263 -7.00 32.78 -58.64
CA GLY A 263 -7.04 31.96 -59.86
C GLY A 263 -8.08 32.40 -60.88
N GLY A 264 -8.82 33.48 -60.61
CA GLY A 264 -9.89 34.00 -61.46
C GLY A 264 -9.42 34.78 -62.68
N GLU A 265 -8.43 34.31 -63.43
CA GLU A 265 -8.07 34.83 -64.75
C GLU A 265 -7.12 33.85 -65.46
N HIS A 266 -7.62 32.70 -65.93
CA HIS A 266 -7.24 32.04 -67.20
C HIS A 266 -7.95 30.69 -67.34
N GLU A 267 -8.32 30.37 -68.58
CA GLU A 267 -8.91 29.10 -69.06
C GLU A 267 -10.44 28.96 -68.98
N ARG A 268 -11.10 29.65 -69.92
CA ARG A 268 -12.30 29.13 -70.60
C ARG A 268 -11.87 28.55 -71.95
N GLU A 269 -11.86 27.23 -72.11
CA GLU A 269 -12.08 26.59 -73.43
C GLU A 269 -12.38 25.08 -73.34
N ALA A 270 -13.23 24.64 -74.28
CA ALA A 270 -13.65 23.27 -74.64
C ALA A 270 -14.88 22.65 -73.95
N ALA A 271 -15.79 22.14 -74.80
CA ALA A 271 -17.19 21.75 -74.57
C ALA A 271 -17.37 20.20 -74.64
N PRO A 272 -18.59 19.63 -74.76
CA PRO A 272 -19.31 18.96 -73.66
C PRO A 272 -19.55 17.46 -73.93
N GLU A 273 -19.50 16.60 -72.91
CA GLU A 273 -20.16 15.29 -72.96
C GLU A 273 -20.79 14.93 -71.62
N ASP A 274 -21.90 14.20 -71.73
CA ASP A 274 -22.92 13.89 -70.74
C ASP A 274 -22.38 13.43 -69.38
N ASP A 275 -22.77 14.16 -68.33
CA ASP A 275 -23.36 13.54 -67.15
C ASP A 275 -24.26 14.56 -66.44
N THR A 276 -25.52 14.19 -66.26
CA THR A 276 -26.53 15.01 -65.60
C THR A 276 -26.19 15.18 -64.12
N ALA A 277 -25.50 16.26 -63.77
CA ALA A 277 -25.43 16.79 -62.42
C ALA A 277 -26.48 17.91 -62.26
N THR A 278 -27.58 17.58 -61.60
CA THR A 278 -28.56 18.54 -61.10
C THR A 278 -27.87 19.48 -60.11
N ILE A 279 -27.91 20.78 -60.40
CA ILE A 279 -27.60 21.85 -59.44
C ILE A 279 -28.83 21.99 -58.55
N ASP A 280 -28.72 21.60 -57.27
CA ASP A 280 -29.67 21.98 -56.22
C ASP A 280 -28.92 22.56 -55.01
N ASP A 281 -28.92 23.89 -54.95
CA ASP A 281 -29.13 24.80 -53.82
C ASP A 281 -28.63 24.47 -52.39
N VAL A 282 -27.47 23.81 -52.21
CA VAL A 282 -26.61 24.04 -51.02
C VAL A 282 -25.15 23.86 -51.43
N GLY A 283 -24.43 24.97 -51.63
CA GLY A 283 -22.99 24.94 -51.90
C GLY A 283 -22.20 24.34 -50.74
N THR A 284 -21.91 23.04 -50.80
CA THR A 284 -20.94 22.37 -49.94
C THR A 284 -19.64 22.18 -50.67
N VAL A 285 -18.64 22.96 -50.24
CA VAL A 285 -17.21 22.78 -50.53
C VAL A 285 -16.78 21.43 -49.96
N HIS A 286 -16.71 20.38 -50.78
CA HIS A 286 -16.34 19.04 -50.31
C HIS A 286 -14.85 18.69 -50.49
N ASP A 287 -14.05 19.50 -51.19
CA ASP A 287 -12.65 19.15 -51.51
C ASP A 287 -11.58 19.74 -50.57
N ALA A 288 -11.87 20.78 -49.77
CA ALA A 288 -10.88 21.36 -48.83
C ALA A 288 -10.85 20.70 -47.45
N ALA A 289 -11.84 19.86 -47.12
CA ALA A 289 -12.00 19.24 -45.80
C ALA A 289 -11.28 17.88 -45.66
N SER A 290 -10.83 17.27 -46.77
CA SER A 290 -10.23 15.93 -46.77
C SER A 290 -8.77 15.88 -46.29
N GLU A 291 -8.09 17.04 -46.20
CA GLU A 291 -6.68 17.15 -45.77
C GLU A 291 -6.50 17.56 -44.29
N ILE A 292 -7.58 17.72 -43.52
CA ILE A 292 -7.47 18.16 -42.12
C ILE A 292 -7.15 16.96 -41.23
N ASP A 293 -5.99 16.96 -40.59
CA ASP A 293 -5.61 15.94 -39.61
C ASP A 293 -6.51 16.02 -38.37
N GLU A 294 -7.49 15.11 -38.31
CA GLU A 294 -8.41 14.94 -37.19
C GLU A 294 -7.76 14.22 -35.98
N GLN A 295 -6.51 13.76 -36.10
CA GLN A 295 -5.83 13.08 -35.01
C GLN A 295 -5.38 14.06 -33.93
N LEU A 296 -5.28 13.56 -32.69
CA LEU A 296 -4.67 14.29 -31.58
C LEU A 296 -3.19 14.53 -31.87
N THR A 297 -2.68 15.74 -31.57
CA THR A 297 -1.25 16.01 -31.63
C THR A 297 -0.49 15.15 -30.62
N VAL A 298 0.82 14.99 -30.80
CA VAL A 298 1.65 14.18 -29.90
C VAL A 298 1.55 14.68 -28.44
N LEU A 299 1.51 16.00 -28.22
CA LEU A 299 1.33 16.57 -26.89
C LEU A 299 -0.10 16.39 -26.35
N GLU A 300 -1.13 16.57 -27.19
CA GLU A 300 -2.53 16.31 -26.81
C GLU A 300 -2.70 14.85 -26.36
N LYS A 301 -2.11 13.89 -27.08
CA LYS A 301 -2.09 12.46 -26.70
C LYS A 301 -1.38 12.24 -25.37
N ALA A 302 -0.20 12.83 -25.17
CA ALA A 302 0.58 12.68 -23.94
C ALA A 302 -0.16 13.24 -22.70
N LEU A 303 -0.78 14.41 -22.84
CA LEU A 303 -1.56 15.02 -21.75
C LEU A 303 -2.85 14.25 -21.48
N LEU A 304 -3.54 13.76 -22.51
CA LEU A 304 -4.69 12.87 -22.34
C LEU A 304 -4.29 11.58 -21.61
N ALA A 305 -3.19 10.94 -22.02
CA ALA A 305 -2.65 9.76 -21.36
C ALA A 305 -2.36 10.03 -19.88
N ARG A 306 -1.81 11.21 -19.56
CA ARG A 306 -1.52 11.62 -18.17
C ARG A 306 -2.80 11.77 -17.35
N VAL A 307 -3.82 12.40 -17.91
CA VAL A 307 -5.13 12.55 -17.26
C VAL A 307 -5.79 11.19 -17.03
N LEU A 308 -5.75 10.29 -18.02
CA LEU A 308 -6.28 8.93 -17.90
C LEU A 308 -5.53 8.13 -16.83
N ALA A 309 -4.20 8.26 -16.77
CA ALA A 309 -3.40 7.62 -15.74
C ALA A 309 -3.77 8.11 -14.33
N ALA A 310 -3.97 9.43 -14.17
CA ALA A 310 -4.43 10.03 -12.91
C ALA A 310 -5.85 9.61 -12.51
N ARG A 311 -6.70 9.25 -13.47
CA ARG A 311 -8.03 8.65 -13.22
C ARG A 311 -7.98 7.18 -12.82
N GLY A 312 -6.84 6.52 -12.96
CA GLY A 312 -6.68 5.08 -12.74
C GLY A 312 -6.89 4.22 -13.98
N GLU A 313 -7.13 4.81 -15.16
CA GLU A 313 -7.28 4.09 -16.45
C GLU A 313 -5.92 3.69 -17.03
N ARG A 314 -5.13 2.92 -16.26
CA ARG A 314 -3.73 2.60 -16.55
C ARG A 314 -3.52 1.93 -17.90
N THR A 315 -4.40 1.00 -18.28
CA THR A 315 -4.29 0.27 -19.56
C THR A 315 -4.41 1.20 -20.76
N ARG A 316 -5.38 2.12 -20.73
CA ARG A 316 -5.59 3.11 -21.81
C ARG A 316 -4.46 4.12 -21.85
N ALA A 317 -4.01 4.59 -20.69
CA ALA A 317 -2.87 5.49 -20.60
C ALA A 317 -1.57 4.85 -21.11
N ALA A 318 -1.34 3.57 -20.80
CA ALA A 318 -0.17 2.82 -21.28
C ALA A 318 -0.22 2.60 -22.80
N ALA A 319 -1.41 2.32 -23.36
CA ALA A 319 -1.58 2.20 -24.82
C ALA A 319 -1.21 3.52 -25.53
N LEU A 320 -1.72 4.65 -25.04
CA LEU A 320 -1.38 5.96 -25.60
C LEU A 320 0.10 6.31 -25.44
N LEU A 321 0.76 5.85 -24.38
CA LEU A 321 2.21 6.03 -24.19
C LEU A 321 3.04 5.28 -25.25
N GLU A 322 2.58 4.12 -25.73
CA GLU A 322 3.27 3.38 -26.81
C GLU A 322 3.19 4.11 -28.16
N GLU A 323 2.16 4.93 -28.37
CA GLU A 323 2.03 5.76 -29.57
C GLU A 323 2.96 6.99 -29.55
N LEU A 324 3.59 7.31 -28.40
CA LEU A 324 4.44 8.49 -28.27
C LEU A 324 5.88 8.22 -28.78
N PRO A 325 6.49 9.18 -29.50
CA PRO A 325 7.84 9.03 -30.07
C PRO A 325 8.88 8.74 -28.99
N SER A 326 9.71 7.71 -29.19
CA SER A 326 10.70 7.20 -28.23
C SER A 326 12.07 7.89 -28.24
N ASP A 327 12.37 8.65 -29.30
CA ASP A 327 13.68 9.29 -29.48
C ASP A 327 13.68 10.69 -28.87
N ASP A 328 14.54 10.91 -27.86
CA ASP A 328 14.63 12.19 -27.13
C ASP A 328 15.20 13.34 -27.99
N ALA A 329 15.82 13.03 -29.13
CA ALA A 329 16.48 14.01 -29.99
C ALA A 329 15.45 14.89 -30.71
N GLY A 330 15.26 16.11 -30.20
CA GLY A 330 14.38 17.13 -30.81
C GLY A 330 12.96 17.18 -30.24
N LEU A 331 12.65 16.42 -29.20
CA LEU A 331 11.36 16.54 -28.50
C LEU A 331 11.32 17.79 -27.60
N ASP A 332 10.16 18.45 -27.58
CA ASP A 332 9.87 19.56 -26.67
C ASP A 332 9.95 19.07 -25.21
N THR A 333 10.50 19.91 -24.32
CA THR A 333 10.59 19.65 -22.89
C THR A 333 9.22 19.39 -22.25
N MET A 334 8.16 20.02 -22.75
CA MET A 334 6.79 19.79 -22.26
C MET A 334 6.31 18.36 -22.52
N LEU A 335 6.69 17.78 -23.66
CA LEU A 335 6.31 16.44 -24.05
C LEU A 335 7.08 15.38 -23.25
N LEU A 336 8.39 15.58 -23.05
CA LEU A 336 9.22 14.69 -22.23
C LEU A 336 8.71 14.62 -20.78
N ASP A 337 8.32 15.76 -20.20
CA ASP A 337 7.74 15.82 -18.86
C ASP A 337 6.43 15.02 -18.77
N ALA A 338 5.49 15.25 -19.71
CA ALA A 338 4.24 14.51 -19.76
C ALA A 338 4.48 13.00 -19.93
N ARG A 339 5.40 12.60 -20.82
CA ARG A 339 5.75 11.20 -21.09
C ARG A 339 6.27 10.49 -19.83
N VAL A 340 7.21 11.08 -19.11
CA VAL A 340 7.73 10.50 -17.85
C VAL A 340 6.62 10.35 -16.82
N ARG A 341 5.76 11.36 -16.66
CA ARG A 341 4.66 11.29 -15.69
C ARG A 341 3.68 10.16 -16.02
N VAL A 342 3.36 9.99 -17.31
CA VAL A 342 2.54 8.88 -17.80
C VAL A 342 3.23 7.54 -17.52
N ALA A 343 4.52 7.42 -17.83
CA ALA A 343 5.29 6.21 -17.59
C ALA A 343 5.27 5.84 -16.10
N ILE A 344 5.52 6.81 -15.22
CA ILE A 344 5.46 6.62 -13.76
C ILE A 344 4.07 6.17 -13.36
N ALA A 345 3.00 6.82 -13.82
CA ALA A 345 1.63 6.51 -13.38
C ALA A 345 1.08 5.18 -13.92
N ALA A 346 1.26 4.92 -15.22
CA ALA A 346 0.53 3.91 -15.99
C ALA A 346 1.29 2.59 -16.21
N THR A 347 2.62 2.56 -16.07
CA THR A 347 3.43 1.38 -16.43
C THR A 347 4.02 0.63 -15.22
N ASN A 348 4.67 -0.50 -15.51
CA ASN A 348 5.39 -1.30 -14.53
C ASN A 348 6.72 -0.63 -14.15
N GLY A 349 7.24 -0.96 -12.95
CA GLY A 349 8.42 -0.33 -12.36
C GLY A 349 9.65 -0.17 -13.28
N PRO A 350 10.08 -1.19 -14.06
CA PRO A 350 11.28 -1.07 -14.90
C PRO A 350 11.19 0.03 -15.96
N ARG A 351 10.03 0.16 -16.63
CA ARG A 351 9.83 1.14 -17.70
C ARG A 351 9.78 2.56 -17.15
N ALA A 352 9.02 2.76 -16.07
CA ALA A 352 8.96 4.04 -15.36
C ALA A 352 10.37 4.51 -14.93
N ARG A 353 11.17 3.60 -14.38
CA ARG A 353 12.55 3.86 -13.95
C ARG A 353 13.43 4.31 -15.11
N GLN A 354 13.38 3.61 -16.25
CA GLN A 354 14.19 3.92 -17.41
C GLN A 354 13.87 5.30 -18.00
N GLU A 355 12.58 5.61 -18.17
CA GLU A 355 12.12 6.91 -18.68
C GLU A 355 12.52 8.05 -17.73
N ALA A 356 12.29 7.89 -16.43
CA ALA A 356 12.64 8.92 -15.45
C ALA A 356 14.16 9.14 -15.36
N LEU A 357 14.98 8.08 -15.51
CA LEU A 357 16.43 8.20 -15.54
C LEU A 357 16.92 8.98 -16.77
N ARG A 358 16.37 8.71 -17.96
CA ARG A 358 16.69 9.47 -19.19
C ARG A 358 16.34 10.94 -19.02
N TYR A 359 15.16 11.24 -18.47
CA TYR A 359 14.74 12.61 -18.22
C TYR A 359 15.64 13.33 -17.22
N LEU A 360 16.08 12.64 -16.15
CA LEU A 360 17.05 13.18 -15.20
C LEU A 360 18.41 13.50 -15.84
N GLN A 361 18.89 12.68 -16.78
CA GLN A 361 20.18 12.90 -17.46
C GLN A 361 20.23 14.20 -18.26
N LEU A 362 19.09 14.75 -18.68
CA LEU A 362 19.02 16.04 -19.38
C LEU A 362 19.43 17.22 -18.47
N ASN A 363 19.19 17.13 -17.16
CA ASN A 363 19.66 18.10 -16.15
C ASN A 363 19.59 17.46 -14.76
N ALA A 364 20.72 16.95 -14.28
CA ALA A 364 20.80 16.21 -13.02
C ALA A 364 20.57 17.08 -11.77
N GLN A 365 20.55 18.41 -11.90
CA GLN A 365 20.30 19.35 -10.79
C GLN A 365 18.89 19.95 -10.82
N ASP A 366 18.01 19.48 -11.70
CA ASP A 366 16.63 19.95 -11.70
C ASP A 366 15.82 19.26 -10.59
N PRO A 367 15.15 20.01 -9.70
CA PRO A 367 14.45 19.44 -8.55
C PRO A 367 13.27 18.55 -8.95
N GLU A 368 12.55 18.89 -10.02
CA GLU A 368 11.40 18.10 -10.48
C GLU A 368 11.88 16.78 -11.09
N ARG A 369 12.97 16.80 -11.86
CA ARG A 369 13.56 15.59 -12.45
C ARG A 369 14.10 14.63 -11.39
N LEU A 370 14.79 15.15 -10.37
CA LEU A 370 15.26 14.36 -9.22
C LEU A 370 14.10 13.67 -8.51
N ARG A 371 13.02 14.43 -8.27
CA ARG A 371 11.80 13.91 -7.65
C ARG A 371 11.14 12.82 -8.49
N LEU A 372 10.90 13.05 -9.78
CA LEU A 372 10.23 12.08 -10.66
C LEU A 372 11.02 10.77 -10.75
N TRP A 373 12.35 10.84 -10.80
CA TRP A 373 13.20 9.66 -10.71
C TRP A 373 13.02 8.91 -9.38
N ALA A 374 13.03 9.62 -8.25
CA ALA A 374 12.85 9.00 -6.94
C ALA A 374 11.47 8.31 -6.81
N LEU A 375 10.41 8.90 -7.34
CA LEU A 375 9.07 8.31 -7.35
C LEU A 375 8.98 7.06 -8.25
N ALA A 376 9.67 7.07 -9.40
CA ALA A 376 9.78 5.92 -10.28
C ALA A 376 10.51 4.75 -9.59
N GLU A 377 11.63 5.04 -8.94
CA GLU A 377 12.43 4.05 -8.19
C GLU A 377 11.63 3.46 -7.02
N LEU A 378 10.92 4.29 -6.26
CA LEU A 378 10.05 3.86 -5.15
C LEU A 378 8.93 2.92 -5.61
N ARG A 379 8.42 3.06 -6.84
CA ARG A 379 7.46 2.12 -7.44
C ARG A 379 8.12 0.82 -7.88
N TYR A 380 9.34 0.88 -8.41
CA TYR A 380 10.10 -0.29 -8.85
C TYR A 380 10.49 -1.21 -7.68
N SER A 381 10.83 -0.67 -6.51
CA SER A 381 11.27 -1.45 -5.35
C SER A 381 10.13 -2.14 -4.56
N GLN A 382 8.84 -1.90 -4.89
CA GLN A 382 7.70 -2.49 -4.16
C GLN A 382 7.63 -4.03 -4.16
N PRO A 383 7.89 -4.76 -5.25
CA PRO A 383 7.88 -6.23 -5.24
C PRO A 383 9.09 -6.87 -4.53
N ALA A 384 10.18 -6.15 -4.26
CA ALA A 384 11.39 -6.70 -3.62
C ALA A 384 11.35 -6.70 -2.08
N ALA A 385 10.40 -6.00 -1.46
CA ALA A 385 10.26 -5.97 0.00
C ALA A 385 9.82 -7.33 0.59
N ALA A 386 9.19 -8.21 -0.20
CA ALA A 386 8.80 -9.55 0.20
C ALA A 386 10.00 -10.51 0.38
N SER A 387 11.16 -10.22 -0.22
CA SER A 387 12.35 -11.09 -0.20
C SER A 387 13.39 -10.71 0.85
N GLY A 388 13.07 -9.79 1.78
CA GLY A 388 14.00 -9.36 2.84
C GLY A 388 15.22 -8.58 2.35
N ASP A 389 15.27 -8.23 1.06
CA ASP A 389 16.38 -7.49 0.50
C ASP A 389 16.30 -6.03 0.91
N LYS A 390 17.42 -5.47 1.39
CA LYS A 390 17.47 -4.08 1.87
C LYS A 390 17.20 -3.16 0.69
N LEU A 391 15.95 -2.72 0.61
CA LEU A 391 15.43 -1.55 -0.10
C LEU A 391 16.57 -0.56 -0.43
N ALA A 392 16.76 -0.21 -1.70
CA ALA A 392 17.69 0.83 -2.14
C ALA A 392 17.15 2.22 -1.74
N THR A 393 16.83 2.40 -0.47
CA THR A 393 16.15 3.56 0.10
C THR A 393 17.03 4.80 0.10
N GLY A 394 18.36 4.63 0.24
CA GLY A 394 19.32 5.73 0.30
C GLY A 394 19.20 6.68 -0.90
N PRO A 395 19.41 6.18 -2.14
CA PRO A 395 19.32 7.01 -3.34
C PRO A 395 17.96 7.72 -3.52
N VAL A 396 16.84 7.05 -3.16
CA VAL A 396 15.50 7.66 -3.24
C VAL A 396 15.37 8.84 -2.28
N ILE A 397 15.77 8.65 -1.02
CA ILE A 397 15.70 9.70 0.01
C ILE A 397 16.65 10.84 -0.32
N ASP A 398 17.87 10.55 -0.77
CA ASP A 398 18.87 11.56 -1.14
C ASP A 398 18.39 12.42 -2.31
N SER A 399 17.77 11.82 -3.33
CA SER A 399 17.19 12.56 -4.45
C SER A 399 16.01 13.43 -4.04
N LEU A 400 15.10 12.95 -3.16
CA LEU A 400 14.00 13.75 -2.63
C LEU A 400 14.48 14.88 -1.72
N LEU A 401 15.50 14.63 -0.90
CA LEU A 401 16.14 15.64 -0.07
C LEU A 401 16.77 16.73 -0.94
N ARG A 402 17.52 16.34 -1.97
CA ARG A 402 18.14 17.28 -2.91
C ARG A 402 17.11 18.06 -3.70
N ALA A 403 16.02 17.42 -4.12
CA ALA A 403 14.89 18.09 -4.76
C ALA A 403 14.29 19.16 -3.84
N LEU A 404 14.11 18.87 -2.54
CA LEU A 404 13.62 19.83 -1.55
C LEU A 404 14.59 20.99 -1.31
N GLU A 405 15.90 20.73 -1.25
CA GLU A 405 16.93 21.76 -1.08
C GLU A 405 16.97 22.76 -2.24
N LEU A 406 16.83 22.25 -3.47
CA LEU A 406 16.84 23.03 -4.71
C LEU A 406 15.46 23.60 -5.06
N ALA A 407 14.40 23.23 -4.33
CA ALA A 407 13.04 23.64 -4.63
C ALA A 407 12.80 25.12 -4.33
N PRO A 408 11.97 25.80 -5.16
CA PRO A 408 11.52 27.16 -4.89
C PRO A 408 10.61 27.21 -3.65
N ALA A 409 10.49 28.38 -3.02
CA ALA A 409 9.88 28.55 -1.71
C ALA A 409 8.44 28.01 -1.64
N HIS A 410 7.66 28.25 -2.71
CA HIS A 410 6.27 27.81 -2.81
C HIS A 410 6.09 26.29 -2.91
N ALA A 411 7.09 25.55 -3.41
CA ALA A 411 7.01 24.09 -3.58
C ALA A 411 7.54 23.32 -2.36
N ARG A 412 8.36 23.95 -1.52
CA ARG A 412 9.03 23.32 -0.38
C ARG A 412 8.07 22.64 0.59
N ALA A 413 6.90 23.21 0.85
CA ALA A 413 5.91 22.62 1.77
C ALA A 413 5.42 21.24 1.30
N ALA A 414 4.95 21.18 0.05
CA ALA A 414 4.39 19.97 -0.54
C ALA A 414 5.48 18.89 -0.70
N LEU A 415 6.68 19.29 -1.11
CA LEU A 415 7.84 18.41 -1.24
C LEU A 415 8.35 17.90 0.11
N ALA A 416 8.37 18.74 1.15
CA ALA A 416 8.76 18.32 2.48
C ALA A 416 7.78 17.30 3.06
N GLN A 417 6.49 17.43 2.75
CA GLN A 417 5.50 16.44 3.17
C GLN A 417 5.61 15.13 2.41
N GLU A 418 5.88 15.19 1.11
CA GLU A 418 6.18 14.01 0.32
C GLU A 418 7.44 13.30 0.84
N LEU A 419 8.51 14.04 1.11
CA LEU A 419 9.73 13.50 1.73
C LEU A 419 9.45 12.89 3.09
N ALA A 420 8.69 13.57 3.97
CA ALA A 420 8.34 13.04 5.28
C ALA A 420 7.51 11.75 5.18
N HIS A 421 6.57 11.68 4.22
CA HIS A 421 5.78 10.49 3.95
C HIS A 421 6.66 9.31 3.51
N VAL A 422 7.54 9.52 2.54
CA VAL A 422 8.45 8.49 2.03
C VAL A 422 9.45 8.07 3.11
N ALA A 423 9.96 9.02 3.90
CA ALA A 423 10.88 8.76 5.01
C ALA A 423 10.22 7.93 6.11
N LEU A 424 8.97 8.23 6.48
CA LEU A 424 8.19 7.41 7.43
C LEU A 424 7.97 6.00 6.88
N ARG A 425 7.54 5.88 5.62
CA ARG A 425 7.33 4.58 4.96
C ARG A 425 8.59 3.72 4.95
N CYS A 426 9.75 4.33 4.74
CA CYS A 426 11.01 3.61 4.66
C CYS A 426 11.81 3.61 5.97
N GLU A 427 11.23 4.11 7.06
CA GLU A 427 11.86 4.21 8.40
C GLU A 427 13.21 4.95 8.41
N VAL A 428 13.29 6.07 7.68
CA VAL A 428 14.51 6.90 7.55
C VAL A 428 14.42 8.17 8.41
N PHE A 429 15.24 8.22 9.46
CA PHE A 429 15.30 9.32 10.44
C PHE A 429 16.72 9.89 10.56
N SER A 430 17.42 10.05 9.44
CA SER A 430 18.76 10.63 9.40
C SER A 430 18.75 12.14 9.70
N GLU A 431 19.86 12.64 10.25
CA GLU A 431 20.00 14.07 10.60
C GLU A 431 19.79 15.01 9.40
N PRO A 432 20.30 14.74 8.17
CA PRO A 432 20.04 15.59 7.02
C PRO A 432 18.55 15.75 6.69
N VAL A 433 17.79 14.65 6.70
CA VAL A 433 16.34 14.67 6.45
C VAL A 433 15.63 15.41 7.57
N HIS A 434 15.95 15.13 8.83
CA HIS A 434 15.36 15.81 9.97
C HIS A 434 15.60 17.33 9.93
N SER A 435 16.84 17.75 9.67
CA SER A 435 17.23 19.15 9.57
C SER A 435 16.52 19.89 8.43
N ALA A 436 16.41 19.26 7.25
CA ALA A 436 15.68 19.84 6.11
C ALA A 436 14.19 20.01 6.40
N LEU A 437 13.52 18.98 6.95
CA LEU A 437 12.12 19.07 7.34
C LEU A 437 11.92 20.10 8.47
N ALA A 438 12.85 20.20 9.41
CA ALA A 438 12.81 21.20 10.48
C ALA A 438 13.00 22.64 9.98
N ALA A 439 13.76 22.86 8.91
CA ALA A 439 13.88 24.17 8.27
C ALA A 439 12.53 24.60 7.68
N VAL A 440 11.88 23.73 6.91
CA VAL A 440 10.57 24.02 6.30
C VAL A 440 9.48 24.26 7.36
N ARG A 441 9.47 23.49 8.45
CA ARG A 441 8.54 23.75 9.58
C ARG A 441 8.72 25.15 10.20
N ARG A 442 9.96 25.63 10.31
CA ARG A 442 10.26 26.97 10.85
C ARG A 442 9.84 28.08 9.90
N GLU A 443 9.98 27.84 8.59
CA GLU A 443 9.54 28.74 7.52
C GLU A 443 8.01 28.87 7.50
N GLN A 444 7.26 27.79 7.72
CA GLN A 444 5.82 27.73 7.41
C GLN A 444 4.85 27.84 8.61
N ARG A 445 5.37 27.99 9.84
CA ARG A 445 4.73 28.22 11.18
C ARG A 445 3.38 27.56 11.53
N ASP A 446 2.39 27.48 10.64
CA ASP A 446 1.01 27.03 10.89
C ASP A 446 0.48 25.92 9.92
N LEU A 447 1.20 25.54 8.86
CA LEU A 447 0.70 24.60 7.83
C LEU A 447 1.66 23.44 7.58
N VAL A 448 1.73 22.50 8.51
CA VAL A 448 2.63 21.35 8.36
C VAL A 448 1.85 20.05 8.47
N GLY A 449 1.79 19.28 7.37
CA GLY A 449 1.05 18.03 7.32
C GLY A 449 1.43 17.03 8.43
N GLU A 450 0.50 16.13 8.77
CA GLU A 450 0.68 15.15 9.85
C GLU A 450 1.95 14.29 9.68
N GLU A 451 2.42 14.06 8.45
CA GLU A 451 3.65 13.34 8.16
C GLU A 451 4.91 14.02 8.74
N LEU A 452 5.04 15.34 8.62
CA LEU A 452 6.22 16.04 9.18
C LEU A 452 6.17 16.06 10.71
N ARG A 453 4.97 16.11 11.28
CA ARG A 453 4.76 16.02 12.71
C ARG A 453 5.15 14.64 13.22
N LEU A 454 4.66 13.57 12.59
CA LEU A 454 5.02 12.21 12.95
C LEU A 454 6.51 11.95 12.73
N HIS A 455 7.10 12.42 11.63
CA HIS A 455 8.54 12.31 11.41
C HIS A 455 9.36 12.95 12.54
N ARG A 456 8.95 14.14 13.03
CA ARG A 456 9.55 14.79 14.21
C ARG A 456 9.49 13.89 15.44
N VAL A 457 8.29 13.41 15.75
CA VAL A 457 8.00 12.62 16.95
C VAL A 457 8.84 11.33 16.93
N ARG A 458 8.76 10.59 15.83
CA ARG A 458 9.51 9.34 15.59
C ARG A 458 11.02 9.57 15.66
N THR A 459 11.54 10.62 15.03
CA THR A 459 12.98 10.95 15.11
C THR A 459 13.43 11.16 16.56
N ALA A 460 12.67 11.93 17.34
CA ALA A 460 13.00 12.21 18.73
C ALA A 460 12.93 10.95 19.61
N LEU A 461 11.91 10.13 19.43
CA LEU A 461 11.74 8.87 20.16
C LEU A 461 12.84 7.85 19.83
N GLN A 462 13.15 7.65 18.55
CA GLN A 462 14.22 6.76 18.13
C GLN A 462 15.58 7.21 18.66
N ARG A 463 15.85 8.51 18.66
CA ARG A 463 17.07 9.07 19.24
C ARG A 463 17.14 8.79 20.75
N ALA A 464 16.06 9.04 21.49
CA ALA A 464 16.00 8.80 22.93
C ALA A 464 16.21 7.31 23.28
N LEU A 465 15.62 6.40 22.49
CA LEU A 465 15.80 4.95 22.65
C LEU A 465 17.24 4.51 22.35
N ARG A 466 17.83 4.98 21.23
CA ARG A 466 19.22 4.66 20.86
C ARG A 466 20.24 5.16 21.89
N GLU A 467 20.02 6.34 22.44
CA GLU A 467 20.91 6.96 23.44
C GLU A 467 20.65 6.45 24.87
N GLN A 468 19.65 5.59 25.09
CA GLN A 468 19.24 5.05 26.40
C GLN A 468 18.99 6.12 27.48
N ARG A 469 18.55 7.33 27.07
CA ARG A 469 18.37 8.48 27.98
C ARG A 469 17.02 8.52 28.71
N GLY A 470 16.15 7.54 28.46
CA GLY A 470 14.78 7.52 29.00
C GLY A 470 13.98 8.79 28.63
N LEU A 471 12.96 9.14 29.42
CA LEU A 471 12.16 10.35 29.20
C LEU A 471 12.97 11.65 29.23
N ALA A 472 14.02 11.72 30.05
CA ALA A 472 14.78 12.94 30.27
C ALA A 472 15.54 13.39 29.00
N GLY A 473 15.77 12.49 28.05
CA GLY A 473 16.35 12.79 26.75
C GLY A 473 15.35 13.20 25.66
N LEU A 474 14.04 13.16 25.92
CA LEU A 474 13.01 13.50 24.95
C LEU A 474 12.74 15.01 24.93
N ASP A 475 12.60 15.59 23.72
CA ASP A 475 12.18 16.98 23.54
C ASP A 475 10.86 17.25 24.31
N PRO A 476 10.81 18.22 25.24
CA PRO A 476 9.62 18.54 26.02
C PRO A 476 8.39 18.85 25.16
N GLU A 477 8.58 19.44 23.99
CA GLU A 477 7.47 19.73 23.07
C GLU A 477 6.93 18.47 22.40
N VAL A 478 7.77 17.45 22.20
CA VAL A 478 7.32 16.13 21.72
C VAL A 478 6.63 15.37 22.84
N ALA A 479 7.13 15.44 24.08
CA ALA A 479 6.52 14.80 25.24
C ALA A 479 5.07 15.26 25.47
N LYS A 480 4.79 16.56 25.32
CA LYS A 480 3.43 17.16 25.45
C LYS A 480 2.40 16.68 24.41
N LEU A 481 2.85 16.05 23.33
CA LEU A 481 1.95 15.52 22.30
C LEU A 481 1.28 14.20 22.72
N PHE A 482 1.85 13.52 23.70
CA PHE A 482 1.26 12.35 24.35
C PHE A 482 0.43 12.81 25.55
N ASP A 483 -0.57 12.01 25.92
CA ASP A 483 -1.33 12.23 27.15
C ASP A 483 -0.52 11.88 28.41
N GLU A 484 -0.88 12.50 29.53
CA GLU A 484 -0.19 12.34 30.83
C GLU A 484 -0.69 11.11 31.61
N ALA A 485 -1.70 10.39 31.09
CA ALA A 485 -2.42 9.33 31.81
C ALA A 485 -1.64 8.02 32.00
N GLY A 486 -0.37 7.96 31.56
CA GLY A 486 0.42 6.72 31.53
C GLY A 486 -0.04 5.75 30.43
N PRO A 487 0.64 4.61 30.25
CA PRO A 487 0.27 3.65 29.22
C PRO A 487 -1.13 3.04 29.48
N PRO A 488 -2.00 2.92 28.47
CA PRO A 488 -1.73 3.17 27.05
C PRO A 488 -1.76 4.66 26.68
N TYR A 489 -0.65 5.15 26.13
CA TYR A 489 -0.56 6.53 25.66
C TYR A 489 -1.42 6.75 24.42
N ARG A 490 -1.90 7.98 24.26
CA ARG A 490 -2.54 8.48 23.04
C ARG A 490 -1.74 9.66 22.48
N LEU A 491 -1.41 9.58 21.19
CA LEU A 491 -0.88 10.72 20.47
C LEU A 491 -2.04 11.63 20.05
N ARG A 492 -2.02 12.91 20.48
CA ARG A 492 -3.07 13.89 20.14
C ARG A 492 -3.27 13.97 18.62
N THR A 493 -4.50 13.88 18.14
CA THR A 493 -4.82 13.98 16.71
C THR A 493 -5.02 15.43 16.28
N GLN A 494 -4.58 15.78 15.08
CA GLN A 494 -4.81 17.09 14.46
C GLN A 494 -5.37 16.88 13.05
N PRO A 495 -6.70 16.75 12.89
CA PRO A 495 -7.33 16.39 11.61
C PRO A 495 -7.13 17.47 10.52
N GLU A 496 -6.91 18.72 10.90
CA GLU A 496 -6.67 19.85 9.98
C GLU A 496 -5.37 19.69 9.17
N LEU A 497 -4.37 18.98 9.70
CA LEU A 497 -3.09 18.74 9.05
C LEU A 497 -3.14 17.63 7.98
N ALA A 498 -4.30 17.02 7.73
CA ALA A 498 -4.47 15.95 6.74
C ALA A 498 -4.80 16.47 5.33
N GLN A 499 -5.02 17.77 5.11
CA GLN A 499 -5.60 18.28 3.86
C GLN A 499 -4.63 18.39 2.67
N VAL A 500 -3.32 18.38 2.90
CA VAL A 500 -2.35 18.59 1.81
C VAL A 500 -2.14 17.30 1.01
N LEU A 501 -2.52 17.34 -0.27
CA LEU A 501 -2.51 16.20 -1.20
C LEU A 501 -1.18 15.99 -1.94
N GLY A 502 -0.12 16.69 -1.54
CA GLY A 502 1.17 16.66 -2.21
C GLY A 502 1.24 17.50 -3.49
N PRO A 503 2.44 17.62 -4.11
CA PRO A 503 2.73 18.59 -5.18
C PRO A 503 1.94 18.38 -6.48
N ASP A 504 1.55 17.15 -6.79
CA ASP A 504 0.85 16.79 -8.03
C ASP A 504 0.16 15.41 -7.92
N GLU A 505 -0.34 14.89 -9.06
CA GLU A 505 -1.04 13.61 -9.16
C GLU A 505 -0.17 12.36 -8.91
N LEU A 506 1.17 12.49 -8.95
CA LEU A 506 2.09 11.37 -8.75
C LEU A 506 2.51 11.20 -7.29
N SER A 507 2.24 12.21 -6.47
CA SER A 507 2.59 12.17 -5.06
C SER A 507 1.93 10.97 -4.35
N PRO A 508 2.67 10.20 -3.53
CA PRO A 508 2.11 9.15 -2.67
C PRO A 508 0.98 9.64 -1.76
N LEU A 509 0.96 10.95 -1.47
CA LEU A 509 -0.07 11.60 -0.66
C LEU A 509 -1.46 11.61 -1.35
N ARG A 510 -1.53 11.37 -2.66
CA ARG A 510 -2.77 11.31 -3.45
C ARG A 510 -3.53 10.00 -3.30
N ASP A 511 -2.92 8.97 -2.71
CA ASP A 511 -3.60 7.74 -2.34
C ASP A 511 -4.11 7.85 -0.90
N PRO A 512 -5.38 8.21 -0.67
CA PRO A 512 -5.88 8.49 0.68
C PRO A 512 -5.83 7.25 1.57
N LEU A 513 -6.07 6.06 1.01
CA LEU A 513 -6.12 4.83 1.79
C LEU A 513 -4.74 4.42 2.27
N ARG A 514 -3.75 4.38 1.35
CA ARG A 514 -2.37 4.03 1.71
C ARG A 514 -1.78 5.06 2.67
N ARG A 515 -2.10 6.33 2.47
CA ARG A 515 -1.66 7.41 3.35
C ARG A 515 -2.24 7.29 4.75
N GLU A 516 -3.54 7.08 4.87
CA GLU A 516 -4.20 6.88 6.18
C GLU A 516 -3.62 5.67 6.92
N CYS A 517 -3.41 4.55 6.22
CA CYS A 517 -2.82 3.34 6.81
C CYS A 517 -1.40 3.61 7.33
N LEU A 518 -0.54 4.24 6.53
CA LEU A 518 0.82 4.59 6.95
C LEU A 518 0.80 5.52 8.17
N VAL A 519 0.02 6.60 8.13
CA VAL A 519 -0.08 7.56 9.22
C VAL A 519 -0.58 6.89 10.50
N ALA A 520 -1.60 6.03 10.41
CA ALA A 520 -2.12 5.30 11.54
C ALA A 520 -1.09 4.30 12.11
N ALA A 521 -0.42 3.53 11.25
CA ALA A 521 0.62 2.59 11.66
C ALA A 521 1.77 3.29 12.38
N GLN A 522 2.24 4.42 11.84
CA GLN A 522 3.33 5.22 12.41
C GLN A 522 2.95 5.87 13.75
N ARG A 523 1.67 6.20 13.96
CA ARG A 523 1.17 6.69 15.25
C ARG A 523 1.24 5.60 16.32
N GLU A 524 0.75 4.41 16.01
CA GLU A 524 0.81 3.27 16.93
C GLU A 524 2.27 2.88 17.24
N LEU A 525 3.15 2.95 16.24
CA LEU A 525 4.57 2.70 16.45
C LEU A 525 5.25 3.78 17.31
N ALA A 526 4.84 5.05 17.18
CA ALA A 526 5.27 6.12 18.08
C ALA A 526 4.77 5.91 19.52
N ILE A 527 3.55 5.40 19.70
CA ILE A 527 3.00 5.04 21.02
C ILE A 527 3.81 3.90 21.64
N ALA A 528 4.13 2.87 20.87
CA ALA A 528 4.99 1.77 21.31
C ALA A 528 6.37 2.29 21.77
N GLU A 529 7.02 3.11 20.95
CA GLU A 529 8.31 3.71 21.27
C GLU A 529 8.30 4.59 22.52
N ARG A 530 7.27 5.42 22.67
CA ARG A 530 7.10 6.25 23.85
C ARG A 530 6.96 5.37 25.09
N THR A 531 6.17 4.30 25.01
CA THR A 531 5.97 3.36 26.12
C THR A 531 7.27 2.62 26.48
N MET A 532 8.09 2.27 25.49
CA MET A 532 9.40 1.64 25.72
C MET A 532 10.35 2.53 26.54
N LEU A 533 10.23 3.86 26.46
CA LEU A 533 11.04 4.78 27.25
C LEU A 533 10.70 4.77 28.75
N ASP A 534 9.52 4.29 29.15
CA ASP A 534 9.14 4.12 30.55
C ASP A 534 9.76 2.86 31.19
N GLY A 535 10.41 2.01 30.38
CA GLY A 535 11.11 0.81 30.83
C GLY A 535 10.28 -0.48 30.74
N PRO A 536 10.80 -1.59 31.29
CA PRO A 536 10.28 -2.94 31.05
C PRO A 536 8.95 -3.25 31.78
N ALA A 537 8.48 -2.39 32.68
CA ALA A 537 7.23 -2.62 33.41
C ALA A 537 5.97 -2.58 32.52
N HIS A 538 6.09 -2.08 31.28
CA HIS A 538 4.97 -1.83 30.37
C HIS A 538 5.04 -2.66 29.07
N VAL A 539 5.72 -3.81 29.09
CA VAL A 539 5.87 -4.70 27.91
C VAL A 539 4.53 -5.03 27.24
N ASP A 540 3.48 -5.33 28.00
CA ASP A 540 2.15 -5.63 27.43
C ASP A 540 1.53 -4.43 26.69
N ALA A 541 1.80 -3.20 27.14
CA ALA A 541 1.33 -1.99 26.45
C ALA A 541 2.13 -1.72 25.17
N VAL A 542 3.45 -1.99 25.19
CA VAL A 542 4.28 -1.94 23.99
C VAL A 542 3.81 -2.95 22.95
N GLU A 543 3.58 -4.20 23.37
CA GLU A 543 3.06 -5.25 22.48
C GLU A 543 1.75 -4.84 21.82
N ARG A 544 0.76 -4.37 22.61
CA ARG A 544 -0.53 -3.94 22.07
C ARG A 544 -0.37 -2.84 21.01
N ALA A 545 0.50 -1.87 21.24
CA ALA A 545 0.76 -0.79 20.28
C ALA A 545 1.50 -1.30 19.02
N LEU A 546 2.46 -2.23 19.15
CA LEU A 546 3.13 -2.84 17.99
C LEU A 546 2.17 -3.68 17.14
N VAL A 547 1.30 -4.46 17.77
CA VAL A 547 0.25 -5.20 17.08
C VAL A 547 -0.73 -4.23 16.40
N ALA A 548 -1.15 -3.16 17.09
CA ALA A 548 -1.99 -2.13 16.50
C ALA A 548 -1.35 -1.48 15.26
N ALA A 549 -0.04 -1.21 15.29
CA ALA A 549 0.69 -0.70 14.14
C ALA A 549 0.65 -1.67 12.95
N LEU A 550 0.83 -2.96 13.20
CA LEU A 550 0.82 -3.98 12.16
C LEU A 550 -0.57 -4.34 11.62
N ILE A 551 -1.64 -4.06 12.37
CA ILE A 551 -3.01 -4.12 11.84
C ILE A 551 -3.20 -3.05 10.77
N GLN A 552 -2.61 -1.87 10.96
CA GLN A 552 -2.70 -0.75 10.01
C GLN A 552 -1.79 -0.97 8.80
N ASP A 553 -0.54 -1.41 9.04
CA ASP A 553 0.43 -1.76 8.00
C ASP A 553 1.11 -3.10 8.33
N PRO A 554 0.59 -4.22 7.78
CA PRO A 554 1.14 -5.55 8.00
C PRO A 554 2.60 -5.70 7.57
N GLU A 555 3.04 -4.87 6.61
CA GLU A 555 4.39 -4.95 6.05
C GLU A 555 5.42 -4.12 6.83
N LEU A 556 5.02 -3.51 7.95
CA LEU A 556 5.89 -2.64 8.75
C LEU A 556 7.00 -3.44 9.46
N THR A 557 8.14 -3.59 8.80
CA THR A 557 9.28 -4.40 9.24
C THR A 557 9.78 -4.04 10.64
N VAL A 558 9.85 -2.75 10.99
CA VAL A 558 10.34 -2.32 12.30
C VAL A 558 9.43 -2.77 13.44
N ALA A 559 8.11 -2.76 13.23
CA ALA A 559 7.18 -3.24 14.24
C ALA A 559 7.31 -4.76 14.44
N ARG A 560 7.48 -5.52 13.34
CA ARG A 560 7.74 -6.98 13.40
C ARG A 560 9.04 -7.30 14.14
N GLN A 561 10.13 -6.61 13.82
CA GLN A 561 11.43 -6.79 14.46
C GLN A 561 11.38 -6.52 15.96
N ARG A 562 10.80 -5.39 16.37
CA ARG A 562 10.69 -5.03 17.80
C ARG A 562 9.81 -6.00 18.57
N LEU A 563 8.73 -6.46 17.96
CA LEU A 563 7.82 -7.41 18.58
C LEU A 563 8.51 -8.76 18.80
N ALA A 564 9.32 -9.21 17.84
CA ALA A 564 10.18 -10.38 17.98
C ALA A 564 11.26 -10.19 19.07
N GLU A 565 11.91 -9.03 19.12
CA GLU A 565 12.91 -8.70 20.15
C GLU A 565 12.31 -8.68 21.57
N LEU A 566 11.11 -8.15 21.75
CA LEU A 566 10.39 -8.12 23.04
C LEU A 566 10.07 -9.52 23.58
N ARG A 567 9.90 -10.50 22.68
CA ARG A 567 9.42 -11.84 23.01
C ARG A 567 10.49 -12.91 22.93
N ARG A 568 11.69 -12.60 22.43
CA ARG A 568 12.82 -13.53 22.46
C ARG A 568 13.20 -13.77 23.92
N PRO A 569 12.98 -14.98 24.47
CA PRO A 569 13.30 -15.23 25.87
C PRO A 569 14.81 -15.09 26.08
N VAL A 570 15.22 -14.45 27.17
CA VAL A 570 16.63 -14.46 27.61
C VAL A 570 16.87 -15.82 28.23
N VAL A 571 17.18 -16.81 27.41
CA VAL A 571 17.31 -18.19 27.86
C VAL A 571 18.77 -18.48 28.21
N SER A 572 19.00 -19.02 29.40
CA SER A 572 20.28 -19.62 29.75
C SER A 572 20.39 -21.00 29.12
N GLU A 573 21.61 -21.53 28.92
CA GLU A 573 21.81 -22.91 28.45
C GLU A 573 21.38 -23.98 29.48
N ARG A 574 20.88 -23.58 30.66
CA ARG A 574 20.41 -24.51 31.69
C ARG A 574 19.03 -25.05 31.36
N LEU A 575 18.92 -26.37 31.42
CA LEU A 575 17.67 -27.09 31.11
C LEU A 575 16.53 -26.72 32.07
N GLU A 576 16.85 -26.41 33.32
CA GLU A 576 15.85 -25.97 34.31
C GLU A 576 15.20 -24.63 33.92
N ASP A 577 15.99 -23.70 33.37
CA ASP A 577 15.49 -22.39 32.92
C ASP A 577 14.67 -22.55 31.64
N LEU A 578 15.08 -23.43 30.73
CA LEU A 578 14.32 -23.82 29.53
C LEU A 578 12.96 -24.41 29.88
N LEU A 579 12.91 -25.35 30.84
CA LEU A 579 11.66 -25.94 31.33
C LEU A 579 10.74 -24.90 31.99
N ALA A 580 11.30 -23.97 32.77
CA ALA A 580 10.54 -22.90 33.39
C ALA A 580 9.95 -21.94 32.36
N ALA A 581 10.74 -21.51 31.37
CA ALA A 581 10.28 -20.64 30.29
C ALA A 581 9.21 -21.31 29.43
N ALA A 582 9.38 -22.60 29.08
CA ALA A 582 8.37 -23.37 28.35
C ALA A 582 7.07 -23.51 29.14
N THR A 583 7.16 -23.78 30.45
CA THR A 583 5.99 -23.85 31.34
C THR A 583 5.23 -22.52 31.35
N GLU A 584 5.94 -21.40 31.49
CA GLU A 584 5.33 -20.06 31.52
C GLU A 584 4.66 -19.70 30.18
N LEU A 585 5.31 -20.00 29.06
CA LEU A 585 4.77 -19.72 27.72
C LEU A 585 3.49 -20.54 27.47
N LEU A 586 3.55 -21.86 27.73
CA LEU A 586 2.41 -22.76 27.54
C LEU A 586 1.25 -22.43 28.49
N ALA A 587 1.52 -22.09 29.75
CA ALA A 587 0.49 -21.73 30.73
C ALA A 587 -0.23 -20.40 30.41
N LYS A 588 0.40 -19.50 29.64
CA LYS A 588 -0.20 -18.24 29.19
C LYS A 588 -1.03 -18.39 27.91
N LEU A 589 -0.99 -19.55 27.25
CA LEU A 589 -1.81 -19.78 26.06
C LEU A 589 -3.28 -19.97 26.44
N PRO A 590 -4.20 -19.29 25.76
CA PRO A 590 -5.63 -19.54 25.95
C PRO A 590 -6.03 -20.89 25.31
N ASP A 591 -7.03 -21.55 25.88
CA ASP A 591 -7.57 -22.81 25.34
C ASP A 591 -8.20 -22.63 23.95
N GLU A 592 -8.78 -21.45 23.71
CA GLU A 592 -9.33 -21.06 22.42
C GLU A 592 -9.10 -19.58 22.12
N VAL A 593 -9.04 -19.26 20.84
CA VAL A 593 -8.84 -17.92 20.30
C VAL A 593 -9.92 -17.63 19.28
N LEU A 594 -10.80 -16.68 19.58
CA LEU A 594 -11.94 -16.31 18.73
C LEU A 594 -12.80 -17.53 18.31
N GLY A 595 -12.91 -18.53 19.18
CA GLY A 595 -13.64 -19.79 18.93
C GLY A 595 -12.87 -20.84 18.14
N LEU A 596 -11.55 -20.67 17.94
CA LEU A 596 -10.66 -21.69 17.39
C LEU A 596 -9.82 -22.31 18.52
N PRO A 597 -9.90 -23.64 18.76
CA PRO A 597 -9.19 -24.29 19.85
C PRO A 597 -7.68 -24.46 19.56
N ILE A 598 -6.84 -24.30 20.58
CA ILE A 598 -5.40 -24.66 20.55
C ILE A 598 -5.24 -26.05 21.17
N ARG A 599 -5.59 -27.08 20.40
CA ARG A 599 -5.87 -28.45 20.88
C ARG A 599 -4.74 -29.10 21.68
N GLU A 600 -3.50 -28.92 21.26
CA GLU A 600 -2.38 -29.67 21.86
C GLU A 600 -1.61 -28.88 22.94
N ALA A 601 -1.94 -27.61 23.19
CA ALA A 601 -1.25 -26.80 24.20
C ALA A 601 -1.37 -27.38 25.63
N PRO A 602 -2.55 -27.87 26.09
CA PRO A 602 -2.67 -28.49 27.42
C PRO A 602 -1.81 -29.75 27.55
N ARG A 603 -1.80 -30.61 26.51
CA ARG A 603 -1.00 -31.84 26.48
C ARG A 603 0.50 -31.52 26.49
N ALA A 604 0.94 -30.52 25.74
CA ALA A 604 2.33 -30.07 25.76
C ALA A 604 2.73 -29.55 27.15
N LEU A 605 1.85 -28.80 27.83
CA LEU A 605 2.10 -28.33 29.19
C LEU A 605 2.25 -29.50 30.18
N GLU A 606 1.39 -30.52 30.09
CA GLU A 606 1.51 -31.75 30.90
C GLU A 606 2.85 -32.46 30.65
N MET A 607 3.29 -32.57 29.39
CA MET A 607 4.59 -33.15 29.03
C MET A 607 5.77 -32.39 29.64
N VAL A 608 5.74 -31.05 29.60
CA VAL A 608 6.80 -30.19 30.18
C VAL A 608 6.84 -30.31 31.71
N ILE A 609 5.67 -30.33 32.36
CA ILE A 609 5.56 -30.54 33.82
C ILE A 609 6.13 -31.91 34.20
N ALA A 610 5.73 -32.97 33.50
CA ALA A 610 6.24 -34.32 33.73
C ALA A 610 7.76 -34.42 33.49
N ALA A 611 8.28 -33.74 32.46
CA ALA A 611 9.72 -33.69 32.19
C ALA A 611 10.50 -32.98 33.30
N ARG A 612 9.93 -31.93 33.90
CA ARG A 612 10.49 -31.21 35.05
C ARG A 612 10.50 -32.05 36.32
N GLU A 613 9.39 -32.72 36.62
CA GLU A 613 9.30 -33.64 37.77
C GLU A 613 10.31 -34.80 37.65
N ARG A 614 10.44 -35.34 36.45
CA ARG A 614 11.41 -36.39 36.12
C ARG A 614 12.86 -35.92 36.29
N LEU A 615 13.18 -34.70 35.90
CA LEU A 615 14.50 -34.14 36.11
C LEU A 615 14.83 -34.01 37.61
N ALA A 616 13.83 -33.79 38.47
CA ALA A 616 14.00 -33.62 39.91
C ALA A 616 14.10 -34.93 40.72
N ARG A 617 13.46 -36.03 40.28
CA ARG A 617 13.49 -37.33 41.00
C ARG A 617 14.81 -38.11 40.78
N PRO A 618 15.15 -39.13 41.58
CA PRO A 618 16.32 -39.98 41.32
C PRO A 618 16.22 -40.78 40.01
N LEU A 619 17.35 -41.30 39.52
CA LEU A 619 17.40 -42.13 38.30
C LEU A 619 16.53 -43.39 38.48
N THR A 620 15.63 -43.66 37.54
CA THR A 620 14.80 -44.88 37.57
C THR A 620 15.28 -45.90 36.53
N ILE A 621 15.65 -47.09 36.98
CA ILE A 621 16.08 -48.20 36.13
C ILE A 621 15.01 -49.29 36.16
N ALA A 622 14.41 -49.59 35.01
CA ALA A 622 13.38 -50.62 34.92
C ALA A 622 13.96 -51.94 34.39
N ILE A 623 13.59 -53.03 35.05
CA ILE A 623 14.00 -54.40 34.69
C ILE A 623 12.86 -55.05 33.89
N MET A 624 13.16 -55.47 32.67
CA MET A 624 12.19 -55.96 31.68
C MET A 624 12.65 -57.27 31.03
N GLY A 625 11.75 -57.95 30.35
CA GLY A 625 12.00 -59.23 29.68
C GLY A 625 10.79 -60.15 29.72
N GLU A 626 10.83 -61.26 28.97
CA GLU A 626 9.72 -62.21 28.88
C GLU A 626 9.36 -62.87 30.23
N PHE A 627 8.18 -63.50 30.28
CA PHE A 627 7.75 -64.27 31.44
C PHE A 627 8.76 -65.38 31.75
N SER A 628 9.07 -65.60 33.02
CA SER A 628 10.06 -66.60 33.46
C SER A 628 11.51 -66.38 32.96
N ALA A 629 11.87 -65.19 32.43
CA ALA A 629 13.26 -64.85 32.07
C ALA A 629 14.20 -64.71 33.29
N GLY A 630 13.66 -64.72 34.52
CA GLY A 630 14.43 -64.60 35.77
C GLY A 630 14.61 -63.16 36.27
N LYS A 631 13.68 -62.24 35.94
CA LYS A 631 13.69 -60.82 36.35
C LYS A 631 13.75 -60.62 37.86
N SER A 632 12.85 -61.23 38.63
CA SER A 632 12.84 -61.08 40.10
C SER A 632 14.09 -61.71 40.75
N THR A 633 14.63 -62.80 40.19
CA THR A 633 15.94 -63.36 40.59
C THR A 633 17.06 -62.36 40.35
N PHE A 634 17.05 -61.70 39.19
CA PHE A 634 18.00 -60.66 38.82
C PHE A 634 17.89 -59.44 39.74
N VAL A 635 16.68 -58.95 40.03
CA VAL A 635 16.44 -57.83 40.95
C VAL A 635 16.98 -58.14 42.34
N ASN A 636 16.72 -59.34 42.86
CA ASN A 636 17.26 -59.77 44.15
C ASN A 636 18.80 -59.85 44.14
N ALA A 637 19.40 -60.34 43.05
CA ALA A 637 20.85 -60.38 42.90
C ALA A 637 21.46 -58.97 42.76
N LEU A 638 20.77 -58.05 42.07
CA LEU A 638 21.17 -56.66 41.92
C LEU A 638 21.18 -55.94 43.27
N LEU A 639 20.09 -56.07 44.03
CA LEU A 639 19.92 -55.44 45.34
C LEU A 639 20.75 -56.12 46.43
N GLY A 640 21.12 -57.39 46.25
CA GLY A 640 21.89 -58.17 47.22
C GLY A 640 21.07 -58.66 48.41
N GLU A 641 19.74 -58.54 48.34
CA GLU A 641 18.77 -59.00 49.33
C GLU A 641 17.57 -59.64 48.63
N ALA A 642 16.96 -60.66 49.24
CA ALA A 642 15.83 -61.38 48.68
C ALA A 642 14.50 -60.65 48.99
N VAL A 643 14.25 -59.55 48.30
CA VAL A 643 13.12 -58.61 48.55
C VAL A 643 12.00 -58.69 47.51
N ALA A 644 12.27 -59.18 46.30
CA ALA A 644 11.28 -59.45 45.27
C ALA A 644 10.77 -60.91 45.39
N PRO A 645 9.46 -61.17 45.23
CA PRO A 645 8.87 -62.52 45.32
C PRO A 645 9.34 -63.46 44.19
N MET A 646 9.53 -64.75 44.50
CA MET A 646 10.16 -65.76 43.62
C MET A 646 9.29 -67.04 43.48
N GLY A 647 8.96 -67.48 42.25
CA GLY A 647 8.23 -68.76 41.99
C GLY A 647 7.98 -69.07 40.50
N VAL A 648 7.52 -70.30 40.20
CA VAL A 648 7.31 -70.85 38.82
C VAL A 648 5.87 -70.61 38.29
N LEU A 649 4.93 -70.28 39.18
CA LEU A 649 3.58 -69.77 38.85
C LEU A 649 3.63 -68.24 38.73
N PRO A 650 2.65 -67.52 38.13
CA PRO A 650 2.74 -66.06 38.01
C PRO A 650 2.86 -65.40 39.38
N THR A 651 4.08 -64.99 39.78
CA THR A 651 4.39 -64.48 41.13
C THR A 651 4.53 -62.96 41.21
N THR A 652 4.39 -62.23 40.10
CA THR A 652 4.43 -60.76 40.06
C THR A 652 3.18 -60.22 39.34
N ASN A 653 2.06 -60.22 40.05
CA ASN A 653 0.83 -59.52 39.61
C ASN A 653 0.89 -58.00 39.89
N THR A 654 1.97 -57.51 40.50
CA THR A 654 2.14 -56.09 40.89
C THR A 654 3.50 -55.55 40.43
N ILE A 655 3.57 -54.25 40.12
CA ILE A 655 4.81 -53.52 39.82
C ILE A 655 5.47 -53.12 41.13
N ASN A 656 6.76 -53.41 41.29
CA ASN A 656 7.50 -53.12 42.51
C ASN A 656 8.60 -52.08 42.24
N VAL A 657 8.59 -50.98 42.98
CA VAL A 657 9.56 -49.89 42.89
C VAL A 657 10.45 -49.93 44.13
N PHE A 658 11.69 -50.35 43.97
CA PHE A 658 12.69 -50.41 45.03
C PHE A 658 13.47 -49.11 45.09
N ARG A 659 13.26 -48.32 46.15
CA ARG A 659 13.90 -47.01 46.33
C ARG A 659 14.67 -46.97 47.65
N ARG A 660 15.71 -46.14 47.71
CA ARG A 660 16.48 -45.96 48.94
C ARG A 660 15.57 -45.40 50.04
N GLY A 661 15.54 -46.07 51.19
CA GLY A 661 14.72 -45.67 52.33
C GLY A 661 15.29 -46.18 53.64
N THR A 662 14.83 -45.62 54.76
CA THR A 662 15.38 -45.93 56.09
C THR A 662 14.65 -47.07 56.79
N GLY A 663 13.47 -47.47 56.30
CA GLY A 663 12.50 -48.23 57.10
C GLY A 663 12.27 -49.69 56.71
N ARG A 664 12.81 -50.21 55.60
CA ARG A 664 12.49 -51.56 55.03
C ARG A 664 11.01 -51.90 54.82
N GLY A 665 10.10 -50.94 55.02
CA GLY A 665 8.67 -51.10 54.77
C GLY A 665 8.30 -50.84 53.31
N ALA A 666 7.00 -50.88 53.01
CA ALA A 666 6.48 -50.56 51.69
C ALA A 666 5.30 -49.58 51.75
N ARG A 667 5.09 -48.82 50.68
CA ARG A 667 3.84 -48.13 50.39
C ARG A 667 3.10 -48.85 49.28
N VAL A 668 1.84 -49.18 49.50
CA VAL A 668 0.98 -49.80 48.50
C VAL A 668 0.11 -48.70 47.90
N HIS A 669 0.28 -48.45 46.61
CA HIS A 669 -0.54 -47.52 45.86
C HIS A 669 -1.65 -48.31 45.18
N TYR A 670 -2.90 -48.05 45.55
CA TYR A 670 -4.06 -48.70 44.97
C TYR A 670 -4.53 -48.02 43.68
N ARG A 671 -5.28 -48.76 42.86
CA ARG A 671 -5.85 -48.26 41.59
C ARG A 671 -6.91 -47.17 41.80
N ASP A 672 -7.51 -47.09 42.99
CA ASP A 672 -8.46 -46.04 43.38
C ASP A 672 -7.79 -44.74 43.88
N GLY A 673 -6.45 -44.71 43.90
CA GLY A 673 -5.64 -43.56 44.35
C GLY A 673 -5.34 -43.55 45.84
N SER A 674 -5.87 -44.49 46.63
CA SER A 674 -5.52 -44.63 48.04
C SER A 674 -4.10 -45.18 48.22
N ILE A 675 -3.46 -44.82 49.34
CA ILE A 675 -2.11 -45.27 49.68
C ILE A 675 -2.17 -45.89 51.08
N SER A 676 -1.69 -47.14 51.22
CA SER A 676 -1.46 -47.77 52.52
C SER A 676 0.04 -47.97 52.77
N THR A 677 0.42 -48.08 54.04
CA THR A 677 1.80 -48.34 54.47
C THR A 677 1.89 -49.70 55.13
N VAL A 678 2.87 -50.50 54.72
CA VAL A 678 3.20 -51.81 55.29
C VAL A 678 4.53 -51.68 56.03
N ALA A 679 4.54 -52.06 57.30
CA ALA A 679 5.76 -52.05 58.12
C ALA A 679 6.74 -53.14 57.66
N ALA A 680 8.03 -53.00 57.97
CA ALA A 680 9.07 -53.92 57.49
C ALA A 680 8.88 -55.38 57.93
N ASP A 681 8.38 -55.58 59.15
CA ASP A 681 8.09 -56.89 59.74
C ASP A 681 6.82 -57.55 59.16
N GLU A 682 5.95 -56.75 58.54
CA GLU A 682 4.70 -57.21 57.90
C GLU A 682 4.82 -57.35 56.38
N LEU A 683 5.91 -56.86 55.76
CA LEU A 683 6.09 -56.85 54.30
C LEU A 683 6.17 -58.25 53.69
N ASP A 684 7.01 -59.13 54.24
CA ASP A 684 7.15 -60.51 53.77
C ASP A 684 5.83 -61.31 53.89
N PRO A 685 5.12 -61.28 55.05
CA PRO A 685 3.78 -61.84 55.16
C PRO A 685 2.77 -61.24 54.17
N TYR A 686 2.83 -59.93 53.93
CA TYR A 686 1.93 -59.23 53.01
C TYR A 686 2.13 -59.70 51.57
N LEU A 687 3.37 -59.74 51.09
CA LEU A 687 3.71 -60.17 49.73
C LEU A 687 3.37 -61.65 49.47
N ARG A 688 3.51 -62.52 50.49
CA ARG A 688 3.21 -63.97 50.37
C ARG A 688 1.71 -64.29 50.41
N ASN A 689 0.91 -63.46 51.07
CA ASN A 689 -0.53 -63.65 51.21
C ASN A 689 -1.34 -62.78 50.23
N LEU A 690 -0.68 -62.13 49.28
CA LEU A 690 -1.32 -61.33 48.25
C LEU A 690 -2.08 -62.27 47.29
N ASP A 691 -3.41 -62.29 47.38
CA ASP A 691 -4.24 -63.06 46.46
C ASP A 691 -4.49 -62.29 45.14
N ASP A 692 -5.00 -62.98 44.12
CA ASP A 692 -5.26 -62.37 42.81
C ASP A 692 -6.27 -61.22 42.88
N ALA A 693 -7.18 -61.22 43.86
CA ALA A 693 -8.20 -60.18 44.03
C ALA A 693 -7.62 -58.89 44.60
N GLU A 694 -6.75 -58.98 45.61
CA GLU A 694 -6.06 -57.84 46.22
C GLU A 694 -4.94 -57.33 45.32
N ALA A 695 -4.18 -58.22 44.66
CA ALA A 695 -3.17 -57.83 43.67
C ALA A 695 -3.79 -57.00 42.52
N ASN A 696 -5.01 -57.35 42.10
CA ASN A 696 -5.77 -56.61 41.09
C ASN A 696 -6.29 -55.23 41.57
N ARG A 697 -6.18 -54.90 42.85
CA ARG A 697 -6.51 -53.57 43.37
C ARG A 697 -5.28 -52.69 43.51
N VAL A 698 -4.09 -53.29 43.50
CA VAL A 698 -2.82 -52.58 43.59
C VAL A 698 -2.40 -52.05 42.21
N ARG A 699 -1.96 -50.78 42.18
CA ARG A 699 -1.31 -50.15 41.03
C ARG A 699 0.19 -50.44 41.03
N HIS A 700 0.86 -50.15 42.14
CA HIS A 700 2.27 -50.51 42.37
C HIS A 700 2.61 -50.48 43.87
N LEU A 701 3.73 -51.11 44.24
CA LEU A 701 4.31 -51.03 45.58
C LEU A 701 5.63 -50.26 45.54
N GLU A 702 5.84 -49.34 46.47
CA GLU A 702 7.14 -48.70 46.69
C GLU A 702 7.80 -49.33 47.91
N ILE A 703 8.85 -50.12 47.70
CA ILE A 703 9.57 -50.86 48.74
C ILE A 703 10.86 -50.11 49.09
N ASP A 704 11.07 -49.85 50.38
CA ASP A 704 12.27 -49.17 50.87
C ASP A 704 13.44 -50.17 51.01
N ARG A 705 14.53 -49.94 50.28
CA ARG A 705 15.79 -50.68 50.43
C ARG A 705 16.80 -49.90 51.29
N VAL A 706 17.59 -50.63 52.09
CA VAL A 706 18.58 -50.05 53.02
C VAL A 706 20.01 -50.12 52.47
N GLY A 707 20.29 -50.99 51.49
CA GLY A 707 21.61 -51.16 50.91
C GLY A 707 22.11 -49.94 50.10
N GLU A 708 23.44 -49.76 50.05
CA GLU A 708 24.10 -48.68 49.30
C GLU A 708 24.24 -48.98 47.79
N ARG A 709 24.03 -50.24 47.37
CA ARG A 709 24.05 -50.65 45.96
C ARG A 709 23.02 -49.86 45.16
N MET A 710 23.35 -49.45 43.93
CA MET A 710 22.54 -48.55 43.09
C MET A 710 22.40 -47.10 43.59
N GLY A 711 23.09 -46.70 44.65
CA GLY A 711 23.04 -45.32 45.16
C GLY A 711 21.62 -44.85 45.46
N ASP A 712 21.24 -43.68 44.95
CA ASP A 712 19.87 -43.14 45.07
C ASP A 712 18.93 -43.62 43.96
N ALA A 713 19.40 -44.42 42.98
CA ALA A 713 18.58 -44.87 41.87
C ALA A 713 17.43 -45.80 42.32
N ALA A 714 16.25 -45.60 41.76
CA ALA A 714 15.11 -46.48 41.95
C ALA A 714 15.18 -47.64 40.95
N VAL A 715 14.92 -48.86 41.40
CA VAL A 715 14.86 -50.06 40.53
C VAL A 715 13.41 -50.49 40.44
N VAL A 716 12.88 -50.67 39.22
CA VAL A 716 11.50 -51.08 38.99
C VAL A 716 11.47 -52.50 38.46
N ASP A 717 10.84 -53.42 39.18
CA ASP A 717 10.52 -54.76 38.69
C ASP A 717 9.15 -54.73 38.02
N THR A 718 9.13 -55.07 36.72
CA THR A 718 7.92 -55.04 35.90
C THR A 718 7.39 -56.46 35.63
N PRO A 719 6.07 -56.70 35.63
CA PRO A 719 5.48 -57.94 35.16
C PRO A 719 5.94 -58.27 33.73
N GLY A 720 6.00 -59.56 33.36
CA GLY A 720 6.38 -59.95 32.00
C GLY A 720 5.41 -59.43 30.94
N LEU A 721 5.93 -58.93 29.82
CA LEU A 721 5.16 -58.26 28.75
C LEU A 721 4.21 -59.18 27.97
N ASN A 722 4.28 -60.50 28.18
CA ASN A 722 3.40 -61.52 27.56
C ASN A 722 2.31 -62.05 28.52
N ALA A 723 1.90 -61.27 29.53
CA ALA A 723 0.85 -61.68 30.47
C ALA A 723 -0.54 -61.67 29.79
N LEU A 724 -1.42 -62.61 30.17
CA LEU A 724 -2.77 -62.81 29.59
C LEU A 724 -3.79 -61.66 29.85
N ASP A 725 -3.37 -60.55 30.45
CA ASP A 725 -4.23 -59.44 30.90
C ASP A 725 -3.80 -58.09 30.28
N GLU A 726 -4.69 -57.49 29.48
CA GLU A 726 -4.51 -56.19 28.81
C GLU A 726 -4.26 -55.02 29.78
N TYR A 727 -4.71 -55.10 31.03
CA TYR A 727 -4.47 -54.03 32.01
C TYR A 727 -3.03 -54.02 32.50
N HIS A 728 -2.47 -55.20 32.81
CA HIS A 728 -1.09 -55.33 33.28
C HIS A 728 -0.08 -54.88 32.22
N GLU A 729 -0.36 -55.13 30.94
CA GLU A 729 0.44 -54.63 29.83
C GLU A 729 0.44 -53.10 29.75
N LYS A 730 -0.74 -52.45 29.86
CA LYS A 730 -0.86 -50.98 29.84
C LYS A 730 -0.12 -50.32 31.00
N VAL A 731 -0.25 -50.84 32.21
CA VAL A 731 0.44 -50.28 33.39
C VAL A 731 1.94 -50.53 33.28
N ALA A 732 2.38 -51.72 32.87
CA ALA A 732 3.79 -52.00 32.61
C ALA A 732 4.33 -50.96 31.62
N ARG A 733 3.70 -50.79 30.46
CA ARG A 733 4.07 -49.82 29.42
C ARG A 733 4.16 -48.38 29.93
N ALA A 734 3.25 -47.94 30.81
CA ALA A 734 3.35 -46.62 31.44
C ALA A 734 4.62 -46.48 32.32
N PHE A 735 4.98 -47.50 33.09
CA PHE A 735 6.24 -47.50 33.86
C PHE A 735 7.48 -47.59 32.97
N ILE A 736 7.40 -48.28 31.82
CA ILE A 736 8.45 -48.29 30.79
C ILE A 736 8.69 -46.87 30.27
N GLU A 737 7.62 -46.15 29.94
CA GLU A 737 7.71 -44.76 29.50
C GLU A 737 8.30 -43.86 30.58
N GLU A 738 8.04 -44.16 31.85
CA GLU A 738 8.64 -43.45 32.97
C GLU A 738 10.10 -43.85 33.26
N ALA A 739 10.64 -44.95 32.78
CA ALA A 739 12.01 -45.37 33.13
C ALA A 739 13.10 -44.52 32.43
N ASP A 740 14.17 -44.14 33.15
CA ASP A 740 15.34 -43.41 32.63
C ASP A 740 16.35 -44.34 31.93
N ALA A 741 16.44 -45.57 32.38
CA ALA A 741 17.23 -46.61 31.76
C ALA A 741 16.51 -47.95 31.88
N VAL A 742 16.83 -48.86 30.94
CA VAL A 742 16.19 -50.18 30.88
C VAL A 742 17.27 -51.26 30.92
N VAL A 743 17.03 -52.29 31.72
CA VAL A 743 17.78 -53.55 31.66
C VAL A 743 16.84 -54.60 31.10
N TRP A 744 17.18 -55.15 29.95
CA TRP A 744 16.42 -56.19 29.28
C TRP A 744 17.02 -57.57 29.58
N ILE A 745 16.24 -58.46 30.18
CA ILE A 745 16.64 -59.82 30.53
C ILE A 745 16.18 -60.78 29.45
N PHE A 746 17.13 -61.31 28.69
CA PHE A 746 16.93 -62.41 27.74
C PHE A 746 17.11 -63.76 28.46
N SER A 747 16.28 -64.75 28.14
CA SER A 747 16.50 -66.12 28.62
C SER A 747 17.36 -66.89 27.61
N ALA A 748 18.43 -67.54 28.05
CA ALA A 748 19.29 -68.38 27.20
C ALA A 748 18.55 -69.51 26.46
N THR A 749 17.32 -69.82 26.89
CA THR A 749 16.46 -70.85 26.29
C THR A 749 15.54 -70.35 25.17
N GLN A 750 15.23 -69.05 25.11
CA GLN A 750 14.17 -68.49 24.23
C GLN A 750 14.43 -67.04 23.75
N GLY A 751 15.63 -66.47 23.94
CA GLY A 751 15.91 -65.06 23.65
C GLY A 751 15.94 -64.69 22.17
N GLY A 752 15.54 -63.44 21.86
CA GLY A 752 15.63 -62.83 20.53
C GLY A 752 14.35 -62.96 19.69
N THR A 753 13.18 -62.97 20.32
CA THR A 753 11.91 -63.11 19.56
C THR A 753 11.56 -61.82 18.79
N ALA A 754 10.77 -61.93 17.72
CA ALA A 754 10.33 -60.77 16.93
C ALA A 754 9.56 -59.74 17.77
N THR A 755 8.84 -60.21 18.80
CA THR A 755 8.12 -59.37 19.76
C THR A 755 9.09 -58.57 20.64
N GLU A 756 10.17 -59.19 21.13
CA GLU A 756 11.21 -58.49 21.90
C GLU A 756 11.91 -57.41 21.07
N ALA A 757 12.24 -57.73 19.81
CA ALA A 757 12.89 -56.77 18.90
C ALA A 757 12.02 -55.51 18.66
N GLY A 758 10.70 -55.66 18.53
CA GLY A 758 9.77 -54.54 18.37
C GLY A 758 9.76 -53.60 19.58
N ILE A 759 9.63 -54.16 20.80
CA ILE A 759 9.61 -53.37 22.05
C ILE A 759 10.94 -52.64 22.29
N LEU A 760 12.06 -53.32 21.99
CA LEU A 760 13.39 -52.74 22.08
C LEU A 760 13.54 -51.57 21.09
N SER A 761 13.00 -51.68 19.87
CA SER A 761 12.98 -50.57 18.90
C SER A 761 12.22 -49.36 19.44
N GLU A 762 11.01 -49.55 20.00
CA GLU A 762 10.20 -48.48 20.60
C GLU A 762 10.94 -47.77 21.76
N LEU A 763 11.66 -48.55 22.58
CA LEU A 763 12.47 -48.01 23.67
C LEU A 763 13.59 -47.10 23.16
N ARG A 764 14.28 -47.52 22.11
CA ARG A 764 15.35 -46.76 21.45
C ARG A 764 14.83 -45.52 20.74
N GLU A 765 13.71 -45.61 20.04
CA GLU A 765 13.08 -44.48 19.37
C GLU A 765 12.79 -43.34 20.37
N GLY A 766 12.30 -43.69 21.56
CA GLY A 766 12.16 -42.71 22.66
C GLY A 766 13.46 -42.37 23.40
N GLY A 767 14.63 -42.72 22.85
CA GLY A 767 15.96 -42.26 23.28
C GLY A 767 16.56 -42.96 24.49
N ARG A 768 15.96 -44.06 24.97
CA ARG A 768 16.43 -44.77 26.17
C ARG A 768 17.62 -45.67 25.83
N LYS A 769 18.59 -45.74 26.74
CA LYS A 769 19.66 -46.73 26.68
C LYS A 769 19.17 -48.05 27.30
N VAL A 770 19.41 -49.15 26.59
CA VAL A 770 18.97 -50.49 27.02
C VAL A 770 20.18 -51.41 27.19
N LEU A 771 20.38 -51.95 28.39
CA LEU A 771 21.40 -52.96 28.68
C LEU A 771 20.81 -54.36 28.54
N GLY A 772 21.37 -55.19 27.66
CA GLY A 772 20.96 -56.58 27.49
C GLY A 772 21.66 -57.50 28.49
N VAL A 773 20.90 -58.37 29.15
CA VAL A 773 21.43 -59.42 30.04
C VAL A 773 20.92 -60.77 29.58
N LEU A 774 21.82 -61.63 29.11
CA LEU A 774 21.52 -63.01 28.76
C LEU A 774 21.57 -63.86 30.03
N ASN A 775 20.41 -64.15 30.61
CA ASN A 775 20.26 -64.89 31.86
C ASN A 775 20.12 -66.41 31.62
N LYS A 776 20.38 -67.21 32.66
CA LYS A 776 20.36 -68.70 32.66
C LYS A 776 21.46 -69.35 31.83
N VAL A 777 22.62 -68.70 31.73
CA VAL A 777 23.78 -69.24 31.00
C VAL A 777 24.37 -70.50 31.64
N ASP A 778 24.01 -70.79 32.91
CA ASP A 778 24.34 -72.05 33.60
C ASP A 778 23.69 -73.29 32.97
N ILE A 779 22.65 -73.12 32.15
CA ILE A 779 22.03 -74.22 31.37
C ILE A 779 22.88 -74.57 30.14
N LEU A 780 23.76 -73.67 29.70
CA LEU A 780 24.64 -73.89 28.55
C LEU A 780 25.93 -74.61 29.00
N ASP A 781 26.24 -75.70 28.31
CA ASP A 781 27.28 -76.66 28.68
C ASP A 781 28.70 -76.15 28.43
N SER A 782 28.90 -75.20 27.50
CA SER A 782 30.22 -74.63 27.18
C SER A 782 30.26 -73.10 27.21
N GLU A 783 31.44 -72.54 27.51
CA GLU A 783 31.66 -71.08 27.40
C GLU A 783 31.52 -70.59 25.95
N GLY A 784 31.87 -71.44 24.96
CA GLY A 784 31.70 -71.12 23.53
C GLY A 784 30.25 -70.89 23.14
N ASP A 785 29.31 -71.71 23.63
CA ASP A 785 27.88 -71.57 23.33
C ASP A 785 27.30 -70.28 23.94
N ARG A 786 27.82 -69.86 25.10
CA ARG A 786 27.43 -68.59 25.74
C ARG A 786 27.87 -67.39 24.92
N ASP A 787 29.12 -67.42 24.44
CA ASP A 787 29.70 -66.35 23.64
C ASP A 787 29.08 -66.25 22.25
N GLU A 788 28.73 -67.40 21.64
CA GLU A 788 28.02 -67.45 20.36
C GLU A 788 26.62 -66.82 20.48
N LEU A 789 25.83 -67.22 21.48
CA LEU A 789 24.49 -66.67 21.68
C LEU A 789 24.50 -65.18 22.05
N ALA A 790 25.45 -64.75 22.88
CA ALA A 790 25.62 -63.34 23.19
C ALA A 790 26.03 -62.53 21.93
N SER A 791 26.89 -63.09 21.09
CA SER A 791 27.31 -62.45 19.82
C SER A 791 26.16 -62.36 18.83
N TYR A 792 25.33 -63.41 18.71
CA TYR A 792 24.11 -63.39 17.91
C TYR A 792 23.15 -62.27 18.33
N LEU A 793 22.89 -62.12 19.64
CA LEU A 793 22.04 -61.03 20.14
C LEU A 793 22.66 -59.65 19.89
N ARG A 794 23.99 -59.51 19.99
CA ARG A 794 24.68 -58.27 19.62
C ARG A 794 24.59 -57.98 18.13
N GLU A 795 24.68 -58.96 17.25
CA GLU A 795 24.55 -58.75 15.81
C GLU A 795 23.12 -58.37 15.41
N GLN A 796 22.12 -58.99 16.03
CA GLN A 796 20.72 -58.72 15.70
C GLN A 796 20.17 -57.44 16.34
N LEU A 797 20.58 -57.12 17.57
CA LEU A 797 20.00 -56.04 18.38
C LEU A 797 21.04 -54.98 18.79
N GLY A 798 22.27 -55.04 18.27
CA GLY A 798 23.38 -54.17 18.67
C GLY A 798 23.20 -52.71 18.34
N GLU A 799 22.26 -52.36 17.45
CA GLU A 799 21.90 -50.96 17.27
C GLU A 799 21.03 -50.42 18.41
N VAL A 800 20.32 -51.30 19.12
CA VAL A 800 19.34 -50.97 20.17
C VAL A 800 19.90 -51.14 21.58
N LEU A 801 20.73 -52.16 21.77
CA LEU A 801 21.34 -52.49 23.05
C LEU A 801 22.70 -51.81 23.17
N VAL A 802 23.00 -51.23 24.34
CA VAL A 802 24.32 -50.64 24.61
C VAL A 802 25.39 -51.71 24.82
N GLU A 803 25.00 -52.87 25.37
CA GLU A 803 25.87 -54.03 25.62
C GLU A 803 24.99 -55.27 25.88
N VAL A 804 25.54 -56.47 25.66
CA VAL A 804 24.88 -57.75 25.99
C VAL A 804 25.82 -58.61 26.83
N LEU A 805 25.38 -58.93 28.05
CA LEU A 805 26.21 -59.57 29.07
C LEU A 805 25.60 -60.90 29.55
N PRO A 806 26.36 -62.00 29.56
CA PRO A 806 25.91 -63.28 30.09
C PRO A 806 25.85 -63.27 31.63
N LEU A 807 24.81 -63.85 32.22
CA LEU A 807 24.64 -63.93 33.67
C LEU A 807 23.93 -65.22 34.08
N SER A 808 24.34 -65.78 35.22
CA SER A 808 23.48 -66.69 36.00
C SER A 808 22.97 -65.95 37.23
N ALA A 809 21.75 -65.40 37.14
CA ALA A 809 21.16 -64.60 38.23
C ALA A 809 21.00 -65.42 39.52
N SER A 810 20.76 -66.74 39.40
CA SER A 810 20.65 -67.66 40.54
C SER A 810 21.99 -67.84 41.27
N ALA A 811 23.09 -68.05 40.53
CA ALA A 811 24.43 -68.16 41.10
C ALA A 811 24.87 -66.84 41.75
N ALA A 812 24.60 -65.72 41.09
CA ALA A 812 24.85 -64.38 41.61
C ALA A 812 24.06 -64.09 42.90
N LEU A 813 22.77 -64.42 42.92
CA LEU A 813 21.94 -64.25 44.10
C LEU A 813 22.51 -65.06 45.27
N THR A 814 22.81 -66.34 45.05
CA THR A 814 23.38 -67.24 46.06
C THR A 814 24.71 -66.71 46.62
N HIS A 815 25.56 -66.17 45.75
CA HIS A 815 26.83 -65.55 46.14
C HIS A 815 26.63 -64.29 47.01
N ARG A 816 25.64 -63.46 46.67
CA ARG A 816 25.40 -62.14 47.29
C ARG A 816 24.56 -62.19 48.57
N THR A 817 23.57 -63.08 48.65
CA THR A 817 22.72 -63.24 49.85
C THR A 817 23.30 -64.22 50.85
N GLY A 818 24.22 -65.08 50.39
CA GLY A 818 24.97 -66.03 51.22
C GLY A 818 24.08 -66.97 52.00
N GLU A 819 23.84 -68.19 51.49
CA GLU A 819 23.25 -69.22 52.34
C GLU A 819 24.20 -69.57 53.51
N LEU A 820 23.89 -68.99 54.68
CA LEU A 820 23.71 -69.70 55.95
C LEU A 820 24.95 -70.18 56.76
N LYS A 821 26.21 -69.94 56.36
CA LYS A 821 27.37 -70.26 57.22
C LYS A 821 28.57 -69.31 57.10
N GLY A 822 28.44 -68.07 57.56
CA GLY A 822 29.54 -67.29 58.17
C GLY A 822 30.87 -67.05 57.41
N ALA A 823 30.99 -67.41 56.13
CA ALA A 823 32.19 -67.20 55.32
C ALA A 823 31.81 -66.56 53.98
N ARG A 824 32.57 -65.53 53.56
CA ARG A 824 32.48 -65.01 52.19
C ARG A 824 32.73 -66.16 51.21
N PRO A 825 31.91 -66.35 50.16
CA PRO A 825 32.22 -67.30 49.11
C PRO A 825 33.61 -66.99 48.53
N ALA A 826 34.41 -68.01 48.24
CA ALA A 826 35.69 -67.84 47.56
C ALA A 826 35.44 -67.88 46.04
N GLY A 827 35.78 -66.78 45.34
CA GLY A 827 35.57 -66.60 43.90
C GLY A 827 35.17 -65.16 43.57
N ASP A 828 35.18 -64.82 42.29
CA ASP A 828 34.66 -63.54 41.81
C ASP A 828 33.12 -63.56 41.79
N ASP A 829 32.49 -62.44 42.14
CA ASP A 829 31.04 -62.29 42.10
C ASP A 829 30.53 -62.39 40.65
N PRO A 830 29.71 -63.38 40.28
CA PRO A 830 29.24 -63.56 38.91
C PRO A 830 28.45 -62.36 38.35
N PHE A 831 27.98 -61.47 39.21
CA PHE A 831 27.24 -60.27 38.82
C PHE A 831 28.14 -59.03 38.73
N ALA A 832 29.41 -59.10 39.13
CA ALA A 832 30.35 -57.96 39.05
C ALA A 832 30.41 -57.34 37.64
N ILE A 833 30.36 -58.16 36.59
CA ILE A 833 30.30 -57.71 35.19
C ILE A 833 29.06 -56.85 34.88
N ILE A 834 27.93 -57.11 35.55
CA ILE A 834 26.70 -56.33 35.41
C ILE A 834 26.80 -55.05 36.24
N ASP A 835 27.35 -55.11 37.46
CA ASP A 835 27.58 -53.90 38.28
C ASP A 835 28.48 -52.90 37.53
N ASP A 836 29.58 -53.37 36.93
CA ASP A 836 30.49 -52.55 36.13
C ASP A 836 29.78 -51.92 34.93
N ALA A 837 28.88 -52.66 34.28
CA ALA A 837 28.12 -52.17 33.14
C ALA A 837 27.03 -51.17 33.55
N LEU A 838 26.30 -51.41 34.65
CA LEU A 838 25.33 -50.47 35.19
C LEU A 838 25.99 -49.16 35.64
N GLU A 839 27.17 -49.27 36.27
CA GLU A 839 27.97 -48.12 36.66
C GLU A 839 28.41 -47.32 35.43
N ARG A 840 29.02 -48.00 34.44
CA ARG A 840 29.54 -47.41 33.20
C ARG A 840 28.45 -46.78 32.35
N TRP A 841 27.33 -47.45 32.14
CA TRP A 841 26.32 -47.01 31.18
C TRP A 841 25.24 -46.13 31.79
N PHE A 842 24.89 -46.33 33.07
CA PHE A 842 23.75 -45.66 33.71
C PHE A 842 24.14 -44.77 34.89
N LEU A 843 24.85 -45.27 35.91
CA LEU A 843 25.03 -44.54 37.17
C LEU A 843 26.03 -43.37 37.04
N GLN A 844 27.19 -43.56 36.40
CA GLN A 844 28.17 -42.48 36.14
C GLN A 844 27.59 -41.37 35.26
N HIS A 845 26.70 -41.76 34.34
CA HIS A 845 26.07 -40.86 33.37
C HIS A 845 24.63 -40.50 33.75
N ALA A 846 24.22 -40.72 35.01
CA ALA A 846 22.81 -40.57 35.42
C ALA A 846 22.26 -39.17 35.16
N ARG A 847 23.09 -38.14 35.41
CA ARG A 847 22.71 -36.75 35.15
C ARG A 847 22.55 -36.47 33.65
N GLU A 848 23.49 -36.94 32.84
CA GLU A 848 23.49 -36.74 31.39
C GLU A 848 22.31 -37.46 30.74
N LEU A 849 22.07 -38.72 31.10
CA LEU A 849 20.92 -39.51 30.63
C LEU A 849 19.59 -38.80 30.90
N LYS A 850 19.42 -38.31 32.13
CA LYS A 850 18.20 -37.57 32.49
C LYS A 850 18.08 -36.28 31.73
N GLN A 851 19.17 -35.51 31.58
CA GLN A 851 19.17 -34.28 30.81
C GLN A 851 18.82 -34.53 29.33
N ASP A 852 19.37 -35.58 28.71
CA ASP A 852 19.11 -35.92 27.31
C ASP A 852 17.66 -36.35 27.08
N LEU A 853 17.11 -37.21 27.94
CA LEU A 853 15.71 -37.62 27.86
C LEU A 853 14.75 -36.45 28.11
N THR A 854 15.06 -35.59 29.08
CA THR A 854 14.27 -34.38 29.38
C THR A 854 14.35 -33.39 28.21
N ARG A 855 15.51 -33.18 27.59
CA ARG A 855 15.66 -32.33 26.39
C ARG A 855 14.82 -32.83 25.22
N ARG A 856 14.85 -34.14 24.93
CA ARG A 856 14.02 -34.75 23.87
C ARG A 856 12.54 -34.51 24.12
N ARG A 857 12.05 -34.81 25.33
CA ARG A 857 10.65 -34.60 25.70
C ARG A 857 10.22 -33.14 25.64
N LEU A 858 11.09 -32.23 26.08
CA LEU A 858 10.83 -30.80 25.99
C LEU A 858 10.73 -30.36 24.52
N ARG A 859 11.65 -30.82 23.65
CA ARG A 859 11.59 -30.57 22.21
C ARG A 859 10.27 -31.07 21.61
N GLU A 860 9.90 -32.32 21.86
CA GLU A 860 8.64 -32.92 21.39
C GLU A 860 7.42 -32.11 21.85
N ALA A 861 7.37 -31.69 23.11
CA ALA A 861 6.27 -30.89 23.65
C ALA A 861 6.18 -29.51 22.97
N LEU A 862 7.32 -28.85 22.74
CA LEU A 862 7.38 -27.55 22.07
C LEU A 862 6.98 -27.65 20.60
N GLU A 863 7.46 -28.67 19.87
CA GLU A 863 7.09 -28.93 18.47
C GLU A 863 5.58 -29.20 18.33
N LEU A 864 5.01 -29.99 19.25
CA LEU A 864 3.58 -30.28 19.30
C LEU A 864 2.75 -29.00 19.52
N ALA A 865 3.14 -28.17 20.50
CA ALA A 865 2.47 -26.90 20.77
C ALA A 865 2.61 -25.90 19.62
N GLN A 866 3.81 -25.81 19.03
CA GLN A 866 4.10 -24.95 17.88
C GLN A 866 3.22 -25.32 16.69
N ALA A 867 3.11 -26.61 16.36
CA ALA A 867 2.25 -27.10 15.28
C ALA A 867 0.77 -26.75 15.52
N SER A 868 0.28 -26.91 16.76
CA SER A 868 -1.09 -26.54 17.11
C SER A 868 -1.35 -25.04 16.99
N VAL A 869 -0.42 -24.19 17.47
CA VAL A 869 -0.54 -22.73 17.38
C VAL A 869 -0.46 -22.27 15.92
N GLN A 870 0.44 -22.85 15.12
CA GLN A 870 0.57 -22.57 13.70
C GLN A 870 -0.74 -22.88 12.95
N ALA A 871 -1.37 -24.02 13.22
CA ALA A 871 -2.68 -24.35 12.64
C ALA A 871 -3.77 -23.35 13.03
N THR A 872 -3.79 -22.89 14.30
CA THR A 872 -4.72 -21.83 14.74
C THR A 872 -4.45 -20.51 14.03
N VAL A 873 -3.18 -20.11 13.86
CA VAL A 873 -2.78 -18.91 13.10
C VAL A 873 -3.29 -19.01 11.66
N GLU A 874 -3.05 -20.13 10.98
CA GLU A 874 -3.51 -20.35 9.60
C GLU A 874 -5.04 -20.28 9.49
N ALA A 875 -5.78 -20.83 10.47
CA ALA A 875 -7.23 -20.75 10.52
C ALA A 875 -7.73 -19.31 10.79
N LEU A 876 -7.05 -18.55 11.66
CA LEU A 876 -7.34 -17.14 11.90
C LEU A 876 -7.06 -16.28 10.66
N GLU A 877 -5.98 -16.58 9.92
CA GLU A 877 -5.66 -15.95 8.64
C GLU A 877 -6.67 -16.29 7.57
N ALA A 878 -7.09 -17.55 7.45
CA ALA A 878 -8.16 -17.95 6.54
C ALA A 878 -9.48 -17.23 6.87
N ARG A 879 -9.80 -17.06 8.17
CA ARG A 879 -10.96 -16.28 8.64
C ARG A 879 -10.81 -14.78 8.35
N ALA A 880 -9.59 -14.25 8.42
CA ALA A 880 -9.28 -12.87 8.04
C ALA A 880 -9.29 -12.67 6.51
N ALA A 881 -8.99 -13.72 5.74
CA ALA A 881 -8.85 -13.72 4.29
C ALA A 881 -10.17 -13.98 3.54
N GLY A 882 -11.31 -14.09 4.23
CA GLY A 882 -12.62 -14.18 3.58
C GLY A 882 -12.77 -13.14 2.47
N GLU A 883 -13.12 -13.60 1.26
CA GLU A 883 -13.14 -12.88 -0.03
C GLU A 883 -12.05 -11.80 -0.18
N GLU A 884 -10.96 -12.10 -0.91
CA GLU A 884 -9.83 -11.18 -1.16
C GLU A 884 -10.32 -9.73 -1.28
N LEU A 885 -9.85 -8.85 -0.38
CA LEU A 885 -10.28 -7.46 -0.31
C LEU A 885 -10.19 -6.77 -1.68
N ALA A 886 -9.15 -7.10 -2.45
CA ALA A 886 -8.97 -6.63 -3.80
C ALA A 886 -10.10 -7.10 -4.74
N VAL A 887 -10.57 -8.34 -4.62
CA VAL A 887 -11.63 -8.93 -5.44
C VAL A 887 -13.00 -8.38 -5.05
N ALA A 888 -13.31 -8.29 -3.75
CA ALA A 888 -14.58 -7.73 -3.28
C ALA A 888 -14.70 -6.23 -3.57
N LEU A 889 -13.60 -5.47 -3.37
CA LEU A 889 -13.52 -4.05 -3.73
C LEU A 889 -13.54 -3.89 -5.25
N ALA A 890 -12.80 -4.69 -6.01
CA ALA A 890 -12.84 -4.64 -7.47
C ALA A 890 -14.24 -4.95 -8.02
N ARG A 891 -14.95 -5.93 -7.45
CA ARG A 891 -16.34 -6.23 -7.82
C ARG A 891 -17.28 -5.08 -7.47
N ALA A 892 -17.16 -4.51 -6.27
CA ALA A 892 -17.94 -3.34 -5.87
C ALA A 892 -17.64 -2.12 -6.77
N THR A 893 -16.37 -1.79 -7.00
CA THR A 893 -15.94 -0.71 -7.90
C THR A 893 -16.38 -0.97 -9.34
N ALA A 894 -16.37 -2.22 -9.82
CA ALA A 894 -16.89 -2.60 -11.13
C ALA A 894 -18.41 -2.42 -11.22
N ALA A 895 -19.16 -2.85 -10.20
CA ALA A 895 -20.62 -2.68 -10.13
C ALA A 895 -21.01 -1.20 -10.07
N LEU A 896 -20.28 -0.40 -9.27
CA LEU A 896 -20.45 1.04 -9.19
C LEU A 896 -20.09 1.71 -10.53
N GLY A 897 -18.98 1.33 -11.15
CA GLY A 897 -18.58 1.78 -12.48
C GLY A 897 -19.66 1.54 -13.53
N LYS A 898 -20.19 0.31 -13.57
CA LYS A 898 -21.29 -0.10 -14.44
C LYS A 898 -22.57 0.71 -14.16
N PHE A 899 -22.98 0.84 -12.89
CA PHE A 899 -24.12 1.69 -12.50
C PHE A 899 -23.96 3.12 -13.03
N SER A 900 -22.76 3.70 -12.90
CA SER A 900 -22.50 5.06 -13.38
C SER A 900 -22.52 5.19 -14.90
N GLU A 901 -22.14 4.15 -15.64
CA GLU A 901 -22.18 4.13 -17.10
C GLU A 901 -23.61 3.93 -17.62
N ASP A 902 -24.33 2.96 -17.05
CA ASP A 902 -25.73 2.67 -17.39
C ASP A 902 -26.63 3.88 -17.09
N LEU A 903 -26.42 4.54 -15.95
CA LEU A 903 -27.11 5.78 -15.61
C LEU A 903 -26.79 6.91 -16.60
N HIS A 904 -25.53 7.04 -17.02
CA HIS A 904 -25.11 8.08 -17.97
C HIS A 904 -25.74 7.88 -19.36
N GLU A 905 -25.67 6.66 -19.90
CA GLU A 905 -26.29 6.33 -21.19
C GLU A 905 -27.82 6.41 -21.11
N GLY A 906 -28.41 5.99 -19.99
CA GLY A 906 -29.83 6.13 -19.72
C GLY A 906 -30.31 7.59 -19.79
N LEU A 907 -29.58 8.52 -19.18
CA LEU A 907 -29.88 9.95 -19.24
C LEU A 907 -29.71 10.54 -20.64
N LEU A 908 -28.72 10.07 -21.41
CA LEU A 908 -28.58 10.46 -22.82
C LEU A 908 -29.74 9.95 -23.68
N GLY A 909 -30.29 8.78 -23.34
CA GLY A 909 -31.47 8.17 -23.97
C GLY A 909 -32.79 8.92 -23.73
N LEU A 910 -32.80 9.95 -22.88
CA LEU A 910 -33.95 10.85 -22.74
C LEU A 910 -34.12 11.78 -23.96
N ASP A 911 -33.18 11.75 -24.90
CA ASP A 911 -33.29 12.39 -26.21
C ASP A 911 -34.52 11.93 -26.99
N ASP A 912 -34.79 10.62 -27.00
CA ASP A 912 -35.94 10.01 -27.67
C ASP A 912 -37.27 10.44 -27.01
N LEU A 913 -37.29 10.46 -25.67
CA LEU A 913 -38.43 10.95 -24.89
C LEU A 913 -38.75 12.41 -25.26
N LEU A 914 -37.77 13.31 -25.12
CA LEU A 914 -37.97 14.73 -25.42
C LEU A 914 -38.34 14.97 -26.89
N THR A 915 -37.77 14.19 -27.82
CA THR A 915 -38.13 14.25 -29.23
C THR A 915 -39.62 13.91 -29.42
N ARG A 916 -40.08 12.79 -28.84
CA ARG A 916 -41.48 12.34 -28.94
C ARG A 916 -42.44 13.34 -28.31
N GLU A 917 -42.13 13.83 -27.11
CA GLU A 917 -43.00 14.78 -26.42
C GLU A 917 -43.08 16.11 -27.18
N ALA A 918 -41.95 16.64 -27.68
CA ALA A 918 -41.92 17.89 -28.43
C ALA A 918 -42.66 17.82 -29.78
N LEU A 919 -42.67 16.64 -30.43
CA LEU A 919 -43.52 16.36 -31.60
C LEU A 919 -45.00 16.27 -31.22
N THR A 920 -45.32 15.60 -30.11
CA THR A 920 -46.70 15.36 -29.65
C THR A 920 -47.41 16.66 -29.28
N ILE A 921 -46.72 17.56 -28.59
CA ILE A 921 -47.26 18.88 -28.21
C ILE A 921 -47.12 19.94 -29.33
N GLY A 922 -46.55 19.55 -30.47
CA GLY A 922 -46.51 20.36 -31.70
C GLY A 922 -45.58 21.57 -31.66
N ILE A 923 -44.51 21.53 -30.87
CA ILE A 923 -43.47 22.59 -30.88
C ILE A 923 -42.57 22.43 -32.11
N VAL A 924 -42.24 21.19 -32.44
CA VAL A 924 -41.43 20.80 -33.60
C VAL A 924 -42.21 19.84 -34.50
N GLU A 925 -41.86 19.81 -35.77
CA GLU A 925 -42.32 18.83 -36.73
C GLU A 925 -41.14 18.31 -37.57
N ALA A 926 -41.15 17.01 -37.82
CA ALA A 926 -40.14 16.36 -38.66
C ALA A 926 -40.25 16.86 -40.11
N GLY A 927 -39.14 17.36 -40.66
CA GLY A 927 -39.07 17.93 -42.01
C GLY A 927 -39.29 19.46 -42.06
N GLU A 928 -40.11 20.01 -41.16
CA GLU A 928 -40.43 21.45 -41.16
C GLU A 928 -39.64 22.27 -40.11
N GLY A 929 -39.17 21.64 -39.03
CA GLY A 929 -38.41 22.32 -37.98
C GLY A 929 -39.29 22.81 -36.82
N MET A 930 -38.99 24.01 -36.30
CA MET A 930 -39.80 24.66 -35.25
C MET A 930 -41.09 25.22 -35.85
N ARG A 931 -42.26 24.70 -35.44
CA ARG A 931 -43.58 25.22 -35.84
C ARG A 931 -43.99 26.45 -35.05
N ARG A 932 -43.71 26.45 -33.74
CA ARG A 932 -44.02 27.55 -32.83
C ARG A 932 -42.96 27.66 -31.74
N LYS A 933 -42.87 28.82 -31.10
CA LYS A 933 -42.04 28.96 -29.89
C LYS A 933 -42.73 28.27 -28.72
N SER A 934 -41.95 27.57 -27.89
CA SER A 934 -42.40 26.99 -26.63
C SER A 934 -42.81 28.11 -25.66
N ASP A 935 -44.05 28.04 -25.18
CA ASP A 935 -44.56 28.92 -24.14
C ASP A 935 -44.17 28.44 -22.74
N GLU A 936 -44.69 29.09 -21.70
CA GLU A 936 -44.37 28.76 -20.31
C GLU A 936 -44.97 27.41 -19.89
N GLN A 937 -46.17 27.07 -20.37
CA GLN A 937 -46.87 25.81 -20.05
C GLN A 937 -46.19 24.61 -20.73
N ASP A 938 -45.78 24.77 -21.99
CA ASP A 938 -44.97 23.78 -22.70
C ASP A 938 -43.64 23.51 -21.98
N GLY A 939 -43.01 24.57 -21.47
CA GLY A 939 -41.78 24.48 -20.69
C GLY A 939 -41.99 23.68 -19.42
N GLU A 940 -42.97 24.08 -18.59
CA GLU A 940 -43.32 23.38 -17.35
C GLU A 940 -43.62 21.89 -17.57
N TYR A 941 -44.35 21.55 -18.63
CA TYR A 941 -44.63 20.16 -18.99
C TYR A 941 -43.36 19.37 -19.34
N LEU A 942 -42.48 19.93 -20.17
CA LEU A 942 -41.24 19.28 -20.59
C LEU A 942 -40.25 19.12 -19.43
N GLU A 943 -40.16 20.11 -18.53
CA GLU A 943 -39.34 20.00 -17.32
C GLU A 943 -39.85 18.89 -16.40
N ALA A 944 -41.16 18.86 -16.12
CA ALA A 944 -41.76 17.82 -15.27
C ALA A 944 -41.58 16.42 -15.87
N THR A 945 -41.69 16.31 -17.19
CA THR A 945 -41.49 15.04 -17.91
C THR A 945 -40.04 14.57 -17.85
N LEU A 946 -39.07 15.50 -18.01
CA LEU A 946 -37.65 15.20 -17.87
C LEU A 946 -37.29 14.79 -16.44
N GLU A 947 -37.83 15.48 -15.44
CA GLU A 947 -37.60 15.19 -14.02
C GLU A 947 -38.12 13.80 -13.64
N ASP A 948 -39.37 13.47 -13.98
CA ASP A 948 -39.98 12.16 -13.70
C ASP A 948 -39.21 11.03 -14.40
N ALA A 949 -38.84 11.21 -15.67
CA ALA A 949 -38.09 10.21 -16.42
C ALA A 949 -36.67 9.99 -15.84
N ALA A 950 -35.94 11.06 -15.52
CA ALA A 950 -34.61 10.95 -14.93
C ALA A 950 -34.65 10.30 -13.53
N MET A 951 -35.66 10.62 -12.71
CA MET A 951 -35.82 10.01 -11.38
C MET A 951 -36.22 8.55 -11.44
N ARG A 952 -37.11 8.15 -12.36
CA ARG A 952 -37.46 6.73 -12.57
C ARG A 952 -36.25 5.92 -13.02
N LEU A 953 -35.48 6.47 -13.95
CA LEU A 953 -34.25 5.84 -14.43
C LEU A 953 -33.25 5.61 -13.28
N LEU A 954 -33.05 6.60 -12.41
CA LEU A 954 -32.23 6.45 -11.21
C LEU A 954 -32.73 5.33 -10.29
N GLN A 955 -34.05 5.28 -10.06
CA GLN A 955 -34.67 4.27 -9.20
C GLN A 955 -34.54 2.86 -9.78
N ASP A 956 -34.70 2.70 -11.10
CA ASP A 956 -34.54 1.43 -11.78
C ASP A 956 -33.10 0.92 -11.69
N GLU A 957 -32.10 1.79 -11.93
CA GLU A 957 -30.69 1.40 -11.78
C GLU A 957 -30.33 1.09 -10.33
N LEU A 958 -30.86 1.83 -9.35
CA LEU A 958 -30.67 1.51 -7.93
C LEU A 958 -31.34 0.17 -7.56
N GLY A 959 -32.49 -0.14 -8.15
CA GLY A 959 -33.17 -1.42 -7.99
C GLY A 959 -32.35 -2.59 -8.55
N ARG A 960 -31.74 -2.44 -9.73
CA ARG A 960 -30.81 -3.44 -10.29
C ARG A 960 -29.57 -3.60 -9.41
N LEU A 961 -29.01 -2.50 -8.90
CA LEU A 961 -27.87 -2.59 -8.00
C LEU A 961 -28.24 -3.26 -6.67
N THR A 962 -29.49 -3.12 -6.20
CA THR A 962 -29.97 -3.76 -4.96
C THR A 962 -29.97 -5.29 -5.07
N SER A 963 -30.28 -5.85 -6.24
CA SER A 963 -30.29 -7.31 -6.43
C SER A 963 -28.90 -7.94 -6.43
N GLU A 964 -27.87 -7.17 -6.76
CA GLU A 964 -26.46 -7.60 -6.74
C GLU A 964 -25.74 -7.18 -5.44
N HIS A 965 -26.09 -6.02 -4.86
CA HIS A 965 -25.36 -5.35 -3.79
C HIS A 965 -26.26 -4.47 -2.90
N GLU A 966 -27.12 -5.08 -2.08
CA GLU A 966 -28.10 -4.40 -1.20
C GLU A 966 -27.52 -3.26 -0.34
N VAL A 967 -26.39 -3.47 0.33
CA VAL A 967 -25.76 -2.47 1.22
C VAL A 967 -25.30 -1.23 0.43
N LEU A 968 -24.70 -1.44 -0.74
CA LEU A 968 -24.23 -0.35 -1.60
C LEU A 968 -25.42 0.43 -2.16
N ALA A 969 -26.49 -0.25 -2.58
CA ALA A 969 -27.69 0.39 -3.08
C ALA A 969 -28.37 1.27 -2.01
N ASN A 970 -28.51 0.78 -0.78
CA ASN A 970 -29.10 1.55 0.32
C ASN A 970 -28.31 2.83 0.61
N LEU A 971 -26.97 2.74 0.64
CA LEU A 971 -26.12 3.91 0.85
C LEU A 971 -26.24 4.92 -0.31
N LEU A 972 -26.37 4.46 -1.56
CA LEU A 972 -26.56 5.35 -2.69
C LEU A 972 -27.95 5.98 -2.70
N VAL A 973 -29.00 5.27 -2.27
CA VAL A 973 -30.35 5.82 -2.10
C VAL A 973 -30.30 7.01 -1.14
N GLU A 974 -29.64 6.88 0.02
CA GLU A 974 -29.56 7.95 1.02
C GLU A 974 -28.83 9.21 0.51
N ARG A 975 -27.90 9.05 -0.45
CA ARG A 975 -27.01 10.14 -0.86
C ARG A 975 -27.33 10.73 -2.23
N LEU A 976 -27.61 9.88 -3.22
CA LEU A 976 -27.87 10.33 -4.60
C LEU A 976 -29.30 10.81 -4.81
N VAL A 977 -30.30 10.19 -4.18
CA VAL A 977 -31.71 10.58 -4.40
C VAL A 977 -31.98 12.02 -3.94
N PRO A 978 -31.54 12.47 -2.75
CA PRO A 978 -31.73 13.87 -2.33
C PRO A 978 -30.98 14.85 -3.24
N TRP A 979 -29.76 14.51 -3.64
CA TRP A 979 -28.95 15.32 -4.55
C TRP A 979 -29.62 15.48 -5.92
N ALA A 980 -30.05 14.36 -6.53
CA ALA A 980 -30.67 14.33 -7.85
C ALA A 980 -31.94 15.18 -7.90
N ARG A 981 -32.81 15.07 -6.88
CA ARG A 981 -34.01 15.91 -6.75
C ARG A 981 -33.68 17.40 -6.69
N GLY A 982 -32.71 17.78 -5.85
CA GLY A 982 -32.29 19.18 -5.73
C GLY A 982 -31.69 19.72 -7.04
N TYR A 983 -30.90 18.89 -7.74
CA TYR A 983 -30.29 19.24 -9.01
C TYR A 983 -31.34 19.44 -10.13
N LEU A 984 -32.28 18.49 -10.28
CA LEU A 984 -33.35 18.58 -11.29
C LEU A 984 -34.28 19.76 -11.03
N ALA A 985 -34.68 20.01 -9.78
CA ALA A 985 -35.46 21.19 -9.43
C ALA A 985 -34.74 22.50 -9.80
N GLY A 986 -33.42 22.54 -9.63
CA GLY A 986 -32.58 23.67 -10.03
C GLY A 986 -32.50 23.86 -11.55
N LEU A 987 -32.53 22.78 -12.34
CA LEU A 987 -32.59 22.84 -13.81
C LEU A 987 -33.96 23.29 -14.29
N ALA A 988 -35.04 22.75 -13.72
CA ALA A 988 -36.41 23.12 -14.04
C ALA A 988 -36.65 24.62 -13.78
N ALA A 989 -36.15 25.16 -12.66
CA ALA A 989 -36.23 26.58 -12.35
C ALA A 989 -35.50 27.50 -13.36
N ARG A 990 -34.57 26.96 -14.15
CA ARG A 990 -33.86 27.68 -15.22
C ARG A 990 -34.48 27.46 -16.60
N GLY A 991 -35.47 26.58 -16.73
CA GLY A 991 -36.10 26.23 -18.01
C GLY A 991 -35.16 25.45 -18.94
N PHE A 992 -34.39 24.51 -18.40
CA PHE A 992 -33.41 23.71 -19.14
C PHE A 992 -33.99 22.94 -20.35
N ALA A 993 -35.04 22.14 -20.15
CA ALA A 993 -35.70 21.39 -21.23
C ALA A 993 -36.32 22.33 -22.27
N ARG A 994 -36.89 23.45 -21.83
CA ARG A 994 -37.39 24.51 -22.73
C ARG A 994 -36.27 25.10 -23.59
N GLU A 995 -35.14 25.42 -22.98
CA GLU A 995 -33.97 25.97 -23.68
C GLU A 995 -33.39 24.97 -24.68
N LEU A 996 -33.30 23.68 -24.28
CA LEU A 996 -32.90 22.56 -25.12
C LEU A 996 -33.72 22.47 -26.41
N ILE A 997 -35.05 22.43 -26.29
CA ILE A 997 -35.95 22.38 -27.46
C ILE A 997 -35.83 23.67 -28.29
N SER A 998 -35.72 24.84 -27.65
CA SER A 998 -35.57 26.10 -28.38
C SER A 998 -34.28 26.18 -29.21
N THR A 999 -33.20 25.60 -28.69
CA THR A 999 -31.85 25.63 -29.27
C THR A 999 -31.71 24.58 -30.36
N HIS A 1000 -32.15 23.35 -30.09
CA HIS A 1000 -31.92 22.20 -30.95
C HIS A 1000 -33.11 21.83 -31.84
N GLY A 1001 -34.31 22.35 -31.57
CA GLY A 1001 -35.55 22.03 -32.30
C GLY A 1001 -35.49 22.33 -33.81
N ARG A 1002 -34.64 23.26 -34.24
CA ARG A 1002 -34.40 23.53 -35.68
C ARG A 1002 -33.80 22.34 -36.43
N ALA A 1003 -33.12 21.42 -35.74
CA ALA A 1003 -32.56 20.22 -36.34
C ALA A 1003 -33.65 19.29 -36.91
N ALA A 1004 -34.90 19.41 -36.44
CA ALA A 1004 -36.05 18.66 -36.95
C ALA A 1004 -36.32 18.89 -38.44
N LYS A 1005 -35.85 20.01 -39.04
CA LYS A 1005 -35.90 20.23 -40.50
C LYS A 1005 -35.25 19.12 -41.31
N ARG A 1006 -34.23 18.46 -40.74
CA ARG A 1006 -33.50 17.36 -41.37
C ARG A 1006 -34.09 15.98 -41.01
N GLY A 1007 -35.24 15.96 -40.35
CA GLY A 1007 -35.91 14.76 -39.85
C GLY A 1007 -35.73 14.53 -38.36
N GLU A 1008 -36.34 13.44 -37.87
CA GLU A 1008 -36.36 13.10 -36.44
C GLU A 1008 -35.00 12.68 -35.90
N LYS A 1009 -34.23 11.90 -36.67
CA LYS A 1009 -32.90 11.42 -36.26
C LYS A 1009 -31.92 12.57 -35.98
N PRO A 1010 -31.77 13.59 -36.84
CA PRO A 1010 -30.93 14.76 -36.53
C PRO A 1010 -31.41 15.60 -35.34
N LEU A 1011 -32.72 15.64 -35.07
CA LEU A 1011 -33.26 16.27 -33.86
C LEU A 1011 -32.82 15.50 -32.61
N ARG A 1012 -32.96 14.18 -32.63
CA ARG A 1012 -32.55 13.28 -31.55
C ARG A 1012 -31.06 13.40 -31.26
N ASP A 1013 -30.22 13.36 -32.28
CA ASP A 1013 -28.76 13.53 -32.14
C ASP A 1013 -28.40 14.91 -31.53
N ALA A 1014 -29.12 15.97 -31.92
CA ALA A 1014 -28.91 17.30 -31.37
C ALA A 1014 -29.36 17.41 -29.90
N LEU A 1015 -30.50 16.81 -29.53
CA LEU A 1015 -30.98 16.76 -28.15
C LEU A 1015 -30.09 15.90 -27.26
N ARG A 1016 -29.60 14.76 -27.76
CA ARG A 1016 -28.57 13.94 -27.09
C ARG A 1016 -27.33 14.75 -26.76
N SER A 1017 -26.84 15.55 -27.72
CA SER A 1017 -25.70 16.44 -27.49
C SER A 1017 -26.00 17.49 -26.41
N GLY A 1018 -27.23 18.00 -26.35
CA GLY A 1018 -27.66 18.99 -25.37
C GLY A 1018 -27.93 18.42 -23.96
N LEU A 1019 -28.29 17.14 -23.85
CA LEU A 1019 -28.44 16.42 -22.57
C LEU A 1019 -27.09 16.01 -21.95
N ARG A 1020 -26.02 16.03 -22.75
CA ARG A 1020 -24.68 15.59 -22.32
C ARG A 1020 -24.18 16.27 -21.05
N PRO A 1021 -24.31 17.60 -20.84
CA PRO A 1021 -23.93 18.25 -19.59
C PRO A 1021 -24.67 17.69 -18.36
N LEU A 1022 -25.97 17.40 -18.48
CA LEU A 1022 -26.78 16.80 -17.41
C LEU A 1022 -26.28 15.40 -17.06
N ALA A 1023 -26.10 14.54 -18.07
CA ALA A 1023 -25.62 13.17 -17.87
C ALA A 1023 -24.20 13.15 -17.27
N ASP A 1024 -23.39 14.13 -17.64
CA ASP A 1024 -22.03 14.30 -17.16
C ASP A 1024 -21.96 14.76 -15.69
N ASP A 1025 -22.82 15.69 -15.28
CA ASP A 1025 -22.86 16.18 -13.90
C ASP A 1025 -23.36 15.09 -12.94
N TRP A 1026 -24.31 14.26 -13.38
CA TRP A 1026 -24.74 13.06 -12.66
C TRP A 1026 -23.63 12.03 -12.51
N ARG A 1027 -22.84 11.81 -13.57
CA ARG A 1027 -21.68 10.92 -13.54
C ARG A 1027 -20.61 11.43 -12.57
N VAL A 1028 -20.38 12.74 -12.48
CA VAL A 1028 -19.44 13.35 -11.53
C VAL A 1028 -19.93 13.14 -10.08
N ALA A 1029 -21.19 13.48 -9.78
CA ALA A 1029 -21.75 13.34 -8.45
C ALA A 1029 -21.76 11.88 -7.98
N THR A 1030 -22.12 10.95 -8.88
CA THR A 1030 -22.12 9.51 -8.62
C THR A 1030 -20.72 9.00 -8.26
N ARG A 1031 -19.69 9.42 -9.02
CA ARG A 1031 -18.29 9.06 -8.73
C ARG A 1031 -17.75 9.68 -7.44
N GLU A 1032 -18.20 10.88 -7.07
CA GLU A 1032 -17.84 11.51 -5.81
C GLU A 1032 -18.40 10.71 -4.62
N GLN A 1033 -19.67 10.30 -4.68
CA GLN A 1033 -20.27 9.41 -3.68
C GLN A 1033 -19.57 8.05 -3.62
N PHE A 1034 -19.15 7.50 -4.77
CA PHE A 1034 -18.40 6.24 -4.81
C PHE A 1034 -17.05 6.34 -4.10
N ARG A 1035 -16.30 7.42 -4.31
CA ARG A 1035 -15.02 7.62 -3.62
C ARG A 1035 -15.21 7.69 -2.10
N GLU A 1036 -16.29 8.30 -1.64
CA GLU A 1036 -16.60 8.32 -0.21
C GLU A 1036 -17.03 6.95 0.32
N LEU A 1037 -17.80 6.19 -0.45
CA LEU A 1037 -18.23 4.84 -0.12
C LEU A 1037 -17.06 3.86 -0.12
N GLU A 1038 -16.14 3.94 -1.07
CA GLU A 1038 -14.89 3.18 -1.10
C GLU A 1038 -14.05 3.48 0.15
N ARG A 1039 -13.91 4.77 0.51
CA ARG A 1039 -13.25 5.16 1.77
C ARG A 1039 -13.99 4.65 3.00
N ALA A 1040 -15.31 4.61 2.99
CA ALA A 1040 -16.11 4.14 4.12
C ALA A 1040 -16.09 2.60 4.25
N LEU A 1041 -16.19 1.87 3.15
CA LEU A 1041 -16.09 0.40 3.10
C LEU A 1041 -14.69 -0.07 3.49
N ALA A 1042 -13.65 0.60 3.00
CA ALA A 1042 -12.28 0.33 3.41
C ALA A 1042 -12.11 0.54 4.93
N ARG A 1043 -12.61 1.66 5.47
CA ARG A 1043 -12.61 1.94 6.92
C ARG A 1043 -13.44 0.95 7.74
N ALA A 1044 -14.60 0.52 7.25
CA ALA A 1044 -15.51 -0.38 7.95
C ALA A 1044 -15.02 -1.84 7.99
N ARG A 1045 -14.47 -2.37 6.88
CA ARG A 1045 -13.90 -3.72 6.85
C ARG A 1045 -12.54 -3.80 7.53
N GLN A 1046 -11.73 -2.75 7.47
CA GLN A 1046 -10.48 -2.70 8.25
C GLN A 1046 -10.77 -2.77 9.76
N ARG A 1047 -11.92 -2.26 10.23
CA ARG A 1047 -12.40 -2.46 11.61
C ARG A 1047 -12.94 -3.87 11.87
N SER A 1048 -13.67 -4.49 10.95
CA SER A 1048 -14.31 -5.81 11.15
C SER A 1048 -13.38 -7.02 10.93
N ILE A 1049 -12.24 -6.86 10.25
CA ILE A 1049 -11.22 -7.91 9.99
C ILE A 1049 -10.09 -7.87 11.06
N THR A 1050 -10.08 -6.87 11.95
CA THR A 1050 -9.00 -6.68 12.93
C THR A 1050 -8.82 -7.87 13.85
N ALA A 1051 -9.86 -8.42 14.47
CA ALA A 1051 -9.65 -9.39 15.55
C ALA A 1051 -8.95 -10.68 15.08
N PRO A 1052 -9.39 -11.40 14.02
CA PRO A 1052 -8.68 -12.60 13.57
C PRO A 1052 -7.27 -12.30 13.05
N ARG A 1053 -7.11 -11.21 12.30
CA ARG A 1053 -5.81 -10.83 11.72
C ARG A 1053 -4.81 -10.36 12.79
N ALA A 1054 -5.26 -9.55 13.74
CA ALA A 1054 -4.46 -9.08 14.86
C ALA A 1054 -4.00 -10.24 15.73
N GLU A 1055 -4.89 -11.18 16.00
CA GLU A 1055 -4.58 -12.31 16.86
C GLU A 1055 -3.70 -13.33 16.16
N ALA A 1056 -3.93 -13.60 14.87
CA ALA A 1056 -3.00 -14.38 14.04
C ALA A 1056 -1.59 -13.80 14.08
N LEU A 1057 -1.49 -12.47 13.90
CA LEU A 1057 -0.22 -11.78 13.89
C LEU A 1057 0.44 -11.79 15.26
N ARG A 1058 -0.31 -11.53 16.33
CA ARG A 1058 0.15 -11.61 17.71
C ARG A 1058 0.69 -13.00 18.04
N MET A 1059 -0.07 -14.05 17.70
CA MET A 1059 0.37 -15.44 17.91
C MET A 1059 1.64 -15.75 17.11
N ARG A 1060 1.74 -15.31 15.85
CA ARG A 1060 2.94 -15.53 15.03
C ARG A 1060 4.17 -14.79 15.57
N THR A 1061 4.00 -13.56 16.02
CA THR A 1061 5.12 -12.69 16.42
C THR A 1061 5.51 -12.81 17.88
N SER A 1062 4.63 -13.36 18.73
CA SER A 1062 4.89 -13.55 20.17
C SER A 1062 5.03 -15.02 20.56
N VAL A 1063 4.08 -15.87 20.17
CA VAL A 1063 4.00 -17.26 20.64
C VAL A 1063 4.93 -18.15 19.82
N LEU A 1064 4.81 -18.11 18.49
CA LEU A 1064 5.66 -18.94 17.62
C LEU A 1064 7.13 -18.56 17.72
N VAL A 1065 7.46 -17.27 17.73
CA VAL A 1065 8.84 -16.79 17.96
C VAL A 1065 9.38 -17.26 19.32
N GLY A 1066 8.53 -17.30 20.36
CA GLY A 1066 8.92 -17.82 21.67
C GLY A 1066 9.26 -19.32 21.63
N PHE A 1067 8.46 -20.12 20.92
CA PHE A 1067 8.76 -21.54 20.70
C PHE A 1067 10.02 -21.77 19.87
N GLU A 1068 10.18 -21.04 18.76
CA GLU A 1068 11.37 -21.11 17.91
C GLU A 1068 12.62 -20.76 18.71
N GLY A 1069 12.59 -19.71 19.53
CA GLY A 1069 13.71 -19.33 20.39
C GLY A 1069 14.09 -20.40 21.41
N LEU A 1070 13.12 -21.14 21.98
CA LEU A 1070 13.41 -22.26 22.88
C LEU A 1070 13.97 -23.47 22.10
N LEU A 1071 13.45 -23.76 20.91
CA LEU A 1071 13.88 -24.85 20.05
C LEU A 1071 15.27 -24.62 19.43
N GLU A 1072 15.67 -23.36 19.19
CA GLU A 1072 17.01 -22.98 18.73
C GLU A 1072 18.09 -23.22 19.80
N VAL A 1073 17.73 -23.04 21.08
CA VAL A 1073 18.65 -23.21 22.22
C VAL A 1073 18.76 -24.68 22.65
N LEU A 1074 17.67 -25.45 22.52
CA LEU A 1074 17.63 -26.90 22.75
C LEU A 1074 18.37 -27.66 21.67
#